data_AF-A0A9P5QJP3-F1
#
_entry.id   AF-A0A9P5QJP3-F1
#
_cell.length_a   1.000
_cell.length_b   1.000
_cell.length_c   1.000
_cell.angle_alpha   90.00
_cell.angle_beta   90.00
_cell.angle_gamma   90.00
#
_symmetry.space_group_name_H-M   'P 1'
#
loop_
_entity.id
_entity.type
_entity.pdbx_description
1 polymer ?
#
loop_
_entity_poly.entity_id
_entity_poly.type
_entity_poly.pdbx_seq_one_letter_code
_entity_poly.pdbx_strand_id
1 'polypeptide(L)'
;MTPLRIEYHASTVLEVVKEGMENASNKTSGYNSPAFPAASPPIQSFDATIGTDLLPPSRFSTAVSRFKNDNLEDASQHVDELSIKDTHPTSNSLVTYPAVVPPDSQHLQLYNPSAQAILDGQERQITRITALMDQHFEKLQIEVAKNTTFQKQIHHMQLEMDKKQQQIISMQQQMEEKQKEMIQLQKQTLDRLAIIQNRVQAVLTQTYELHEYPIPRLFIILPKPTRRRDIFGKLFADQFQLFFLCECGKHTMPKGSTDPHEIHLAKHEGYDIAKPREFFEKYGTYILTLMHMFKYGIVAAGVVVPSLDAFKVAEGMNEIQKFLNLTKDTMGVLVDDAISFLEGQQNNSSDGIETTGGTGMDSLEALEGAELRQLESYLTTKDSSRILGNLYRTVTSEGHVKWVCIDHYRENYREKAIQDLRQIIEANEGTFVEEIGRIDVRFYSRTLAKEFYDAMIKARGIQMLEIWLQWDVTMDDLRSFADSVTKASISHLKINGYGWDGPALDVVNRLCRYDPIAQLGSNGRIQSLAFGDFSDFSKRMSNPSMIVGPQLRILKIEESINSDNDYGFLSSILGACRHLTELHLVTNRLKDTVECIVKNLGSLHTVSSTHLGYNCTIDYEPIYQDSGVVKDLTLNLQKSRKVAPASSNRAPATMSEAPPKSHRPGLTVSIKTLVSDDPDLLSFYSNYDWPIEDLHVRDLSKDDLKTLDKLTERSVPKRLFMQSFSPYGRSSDDIQHLERIVERSPVVEAL
;
A
#
# COMPACT_ATOMS: atom_id res chain seq x y z
N MET A 1 25.98 -29.96 0.66
CA MET A 1 25.11 -28.78 0.84
C MET A 1 24.87 -28.62 2.33
N THR A 2 25.62 -27.72 2.97
CA THR A 2 25.48 -27.37 4.39
C THR A 2 24.45 -26.25 4.52
N PRO A 3 23.55 -26.27 5.53
CA PRO A 3 22.55 -25.24 5.69
C PRO A 3 23.18 -23.94 6.22
N LEU A 4 22.81 -22.81 5.61
CA LEU A 4 23.16 -21.47 6.10
C LEU A 4 22.57 -21.28 7.50
N ARG A 5 23.45 -21.10 8.49
CA ARG A 5 23.11 -20.70 9.85
C ARG A 5 22.86 -19.19 9.82
N ILE A 6 21.60 -18.77 9.85
CA ILE A 6 21.22 -17.37 10.04
C ILE A 6 21.25 -17.11 11.54
N GLU A 7 22.29 -16.43 12.03
CA GLU A 7 22.35 -15.96 13.42
C GLU A 7 21.43 -14.75 13.58
N TYR A 8 20.37 -14.91 14.38
CA TYR A 8 19.51 -13.82 14.80
C TYR A 8 20.21 -13.05 15.93
N HIS A 9 20.54 -11.79 15.70
CA HIS A 9 20.87 -10.87 16.79
C HIS A 9 19.58 -10.48 17.51
N ALA A 10 19.45 -10.91 18.76
CA ALA A 10 18.41 -10.42 19.66
C ALA A 10 18.62 -8.93 19.90
N SER A 11 17.69 -8.09 19.45
CA SER A 11 17.63 -6.68 19.82
C SER A 11 17.35 -6.59 21.32
N THR A 12 18.41 -6.38 22.10
CA THR A 12 18.30 -6.07 23.52
C THR A 12 17.75 -4.65 23.64
N VAL A 13 16.54 -4.52 24.18
CA VAL A 13 16.00 -3.23 24.61
C VAL A 13 16.80 -2.82 25.84
N LEU A 14 17.77 -1.92 25.66
CA LEU A 14 18.47 -1.28 26.78
C LEU A 14 17.53 -0.23 27.38
N GLU A 15 16.87 -0.60 28.48
CA GLU A 15 16.33 0.35 29.44
C GLU A 15 17.50 1.14 30.06
N VAL A 16 17.57 2.44 29.76
CA VAL A 16 18.41 3.38 30.50
C VAL A 16 17.68 3.72 31.80
N VAL A 17 17.84 2.87 32.81
CA VAL A 17 17.52 3.22 34.20
C VAL A 17 18.69 4.02 34.76
N LYS A 18 18.49 5.31 35.01
CA LYS A 18 19.40 6.13 35.82
C LYS A 18 19.21 5.75 37.29
N GLU A 19 19.98 4.77 37.77
CA GLU A 19 20.22 4.60 39.20
C GLU A 19 21.43 5.43 39.61
N GLY A 20 21.19 6.38 40.51
CA GLY A 20 22.25 7.12 41.18
C GLY A 20 22.89 6.25 42.26
N MET A 21 24.21 6.08 42.20
CA MET A 21 25.02 5.66 43.33
C MET A 21 25.95 6.80 43.75
N GLU A 22 25.70 7.29 44.96
CA GLU A 22 26.64 8.05 45.77
C GLU A 22 27.85 7.17 46.13
N ASN A 23 29.08 7.64 45.88
CA ASN A 23 30.07 7.91 46.92
C ASN A 23 31.47 8.28 46.38
N ALA A 24 31.93 9.44 46.89
CA ALA A 24 33.29 9.83 47.25
C ALA A 24 34.46 9.64 46.25
N SER A 25 34.97 10.74 45.69
CA SER A 25 36.27 11.30 46.12
C SER A 25 36.57 12.66 45.50
N ASN A 26 36.91 13.61 46.38
CA ASN A 26 37.60 14.90 46.19
C ASN A 26 38.26 15.18 44.82
N LYS A 27 37.91 16.33 44.21
CA LYS A 27 38.84 17.47 44.10
C LYS A 27 38.14 18.73 43.56
N THR A 28 38.49 19.82 44.22
CA THR A 28 38.14 21.22 44.03
C THR A 28 38.39 21.76 42.61
N SER A 29 37.42 22.50 42.07
CA SER A 29 37.65 23.64 41.17
C SER A 29 36.33 24.39 40.98
N GLY A 30 36.20 25.54 41.62
CA GLY A 30 35.02 26.39 41.53
C GLY A 30 35.00 27.21 40.25
N TYR A 31 33.82 27.32 39.64
CA TYR A 31 33.45 28.44 38.79
C TYR A 31 31.96 28.75 39.01
N ASN A 32 31.69 30.00 39.41
CA ASN A 32 30.36 30.56 39.57
C ASN A 32 29.76 30.89 38.21
N SER A 33 28.50 30.50 37.99
CA SER A 33 27.62 31.14 37.01
C SER A 33 26.20 31.29 37.56
N PRO A 34 25.46 32.32 37.09
CA PRO A 34 24.44 32.99 37.88
C PRO A 34 23.06 32.32 37.74
N ALA A 35 22.28 32.46 38.80
CA ALA A 35 20.88 32.09 38.85
C ALA A 35 20.02 32.96 37.91
N PHE A 36 19.13 32.32 37.15
CA PHE A 36 17.93 32.94 36.58
C PHE A 36 16.68 32.22 37.10
N PRO A 37 15.58 32.95 37.33
CA PRO A 37 14.42 32.46 38.06
C PRO A 37 13.46 31.69 37.16
N ALA A 38 12.85 30.65 37.75
CA ALA A 38 11.69 29.97 37.23
C ALA A 38 10.46 30.90 37.28
N ALA A 39 9.85 31.14 36.12
CA ALA A 39 8.50 31.66 36.02
C ALA A 39 7.79 30.93 34.87
N SER A 40 6.85 30.06 35.22
CA SER A 40 5.91 29.44 34.29
C SER A 40 4.77 30.42 33.99
N PRO A 41 4.39 30.66 32.72
CA PRO A 41 3.16 31.38 32.41
C PRO A 41 1.94 30.43 32.44
N PRO A 42 0.73 30.96 32.66
CA PRO A 42 -0.49 30.16 32.74
C PRO A 42 -0.93 29.70 31.34
N ILE A 43 -1.39 28.45 31.27
CA ILE A 43 -2.00 27.83 30.10
C ILE A 43 -3.32 28.56 29.80
N GLN A 44 -3.38 29.19 28.62
CA GLN A 44 -4.62 29.70 28.04
C GLN A 44 -5.42 28.53 27.46
N SER A 45 -6.68 28.43 27.85
CA SER A 45 -7.69 27.55 27.27
C SER A 45 -7.99 27.96 25.83
N PHE A 46 -7.70 27.08 24.88
CA PHE A 46 -8.20 27.18 23.50
C PHE A 46 -9.55 26.48 23.42
N ASP A 47 -10.62 27.27 23.26
CA ASP A 47 -11.91 26.79 22.78
C ASP A 47 -11.78 26.42 21.29
N ALA A 48 -11.88 25.14 20.99
CA ALA A 48 -11.96 24.64 19.62
C ALA A 48 -13.43 24.38 19.25
N THR A 49 -14.04 25.35 18.58
CA THR A 49 -15.33 25.18 17.90
C THR A 49 -15.12 24.27 16.69
N ILE A 50 -15.52 23.00 16.78
CA ILE A 50 -15.50 22.07 15.66
C ILE A 50 -16.71 22.35 14.77
N GLY A 51 -16.47 22.90 13.60
CA GLY A 51 -17.44 23.02 12.52
C GLY A 51 -17.70 21.66 11.87
N THR A 52 -18.95 21.20 11.94
CA THR A 52 -19.44 20.03 11.21
C THR A 52 -19.92 20.47 9.82
N ASP A 53 -19.04 20.39 8.81
CA ASP A 53 -19.42 20.47 7.41
C ASP A 53 -19.72 19.05 6.88
N LEU A 54 -21.01 18.76 6.74
CA LEU A 54 -21.54 17.58 6.06
C LEU A 54 -21.68 17.87 4.57
N LEU A 55 -20.96 17.10 3.73
CA LEU A 55 -21.24 17.00 2.30
C LEU A 55 -22.45 16.05 2.04
N PRO A 56 -23.17 16.24 0.92
CA PRO A 56 -24.55 15.77 0.77
C PRO A 56 -24.64 14.36 0.17
N PRO A 57 -25.71 13.60 0.45
CA PRO A 57 -25.96 12.36 -0.27
C PRO A 57 -26.57 12.64 -1.66
N SER A 58 -26.01 11.92 -2.63
CA SER A 58 -26.38 11.89 -4.04
C SER A 58 -27.81 11.39 -4.29
N ARG A 59 -28.42 12.01 -5.30
CA ARG A 59 -29.73 11.75 -5.88
C ARG A 59 -29.87 10.33 -6.43
N PHE A 60 -30.93 9.62 -6.04
CA PHE A 60 -31.68 8.76 -6.97
C PHE A 60 -33.15 9.16 -6.94
N SER A 61 -33.65 9.44 -8.14
CA SER A 61 -34.99 9.91 -8.45
C SER A 61 -35.92 8.71 -8.61
N THR A 62 -37.04 8.68 -7.91
CA THR A 62 -38.29 8.15 -8.46
C THR A 62 -39.44 8.97 -7.89
N ALA A 63 -40.03 9.77 -8.77
CA ALA A 63 -41.24 10.51 -8.53
C ALA A 63 -42.43 9.55 -8.36
N VAL A 64 -43.35 9.87 -7.44
CA VAL A 64 -44.82 9.94 -7.69
C VAL A 64 -45.51 10.52 -6.44
N SER A 65 -46.30 11.58 -6.70
CA SER A 65 -47.39 12.18 -5.92
C SER A 65 -47.14 12.73 -4.51
N ARG A 66 -46.95 14.06 -4.45
CA ARG A 66 -47.50 14.93 -3.41
C ARG A 66 -48.96 15.26 -3.74
N PHE A 67 -49.88 14.95 -2.83
CA PHE A 67 -51.00 15.83 -2.50
C PHE A 67 -51.08 15.87 -0.98
N LYS A 68 -50.70 17.01 -0.41
CA LYS A 68 -51.02 17.37 0.97
C LYS A 68 -52.47 17.85 0.99
N ASN A 69 -53.24 17.34 1.93
CA ASN A 69 -54.42 18.02 2.47
C ASN A 69 -54.35 17.88 4.00
N ASP A 70 -53.72 18.87 4.62
CA ASP A 70 -53.97 19.21 6.03
C ASP A 70 -55.07 20.28 5.99
N ASN A 71 -56.27 19.91 6.45
CA ASN A 71 -57.33 20.79 7.00
C ASN A 71 -58.65 20.01 7.08
N LEU A 72 -59.02 19.61 8.30
CA LEU A 72 -60.36 19.74 8.91
C LEU A 72 -60.48 18.72 10.06
N GLU A 73 -60.01 19.12 11.24
CA GLU A 73 -60.66 18.73 12.49
C GLU A 73 -61.65 19.84 12.83
N ASP A 74 -62.93 19.64 12.49
CA ASP A 74 -64.07 20.10 13.27
C ASP A 74 -65.38 19.60 12.63
N ALA A 75 -66.36 19.29 13.47
CA ALA A 75 -67.70 18.74 13.18
C ALA A 75 -67.85 17.21 13.26
N SER A 76 -67.67 16.67 14.46
CA SER A 76 -68.40 15.48 14.92
C SER A 76 -69.62 15.92 15.74
N GLN A 77 -70.77 16.14 15.10
CA GLN A 77 -72.07 16.20 15.76
C GLN A 77 -73.21 16.04 14.74
N HIS A 78 -74.17 15.16 15.08
CA HIS A 78 -75.43 14.85 14.40
C HIS A 78 -75.38 14.13 13.05
N VAL A 79 -75.64 12.82 13.08
CA VAL A 79 -76.90 12.24 12.53
C VAL A 79 -77.27 11.02 13.37
N ASP A 80 -78.24 11.21 14.26
CA ASP A 80 -79.10 10.15 14.80
C ASP A 80 -80.22 9.85 13.79
N GLU A 81 -80.73 8.62 13.88
CA GLU A 81 -82.07 8.19 13.46
C GLU A 81 -82.49 8.33 11.98
N LEU A 82 -82.30 7.24 11.22
CA LEU A 82 -83.35 6.73 10.32
C LEU A 82 -83.43 5.21 10.41
N SER A 83 -84.05 4.74 11.49
CA SER A 83 -84.59 3.38 11.63
C SER A 83 -85.89 3.30 10.83
N ILE A 84 -85.84 2.77 9.62
CA ILE A 84 -87.05 2.35 8.90
C ILE A 84 -87.40 0.96 9.45
N LYS A 85 -88.30 0.96 10.43
CA LYS A 85 -88.95 -0.25 10.94
C LYS A 85 -89.82 -0.85 9.83
N ASP A 86 -89.56 -2.10 9.52
CA ASP A 86 -90.47 -2.99 8.79
C ASP A 86 -91.84 -3.00 9.49
N THR A 87 -92.82 -2.37 8.88
CA THR A 87 -94.23 -2.51 9.24
C THR A 87 -94.83 -3.70 8.50
N HIS A 88 -95.11 -4.75 9.25
CA HIS A 88 -95.99 -5.85 8.86
C HIS A 88 -97.30 -5.34 8.22
N PRO A 89 -97.77 -5.92 7.10
CA PRO A 89 -99.18 -5.89 6.78
C PRO A 89 -99.90 -6.95 7.63
N THR A 90 -100.61 -6.47 8.64
CA THR A 90 -101.66 -7.20 9.36
C THR A 90 -102.76 -7.66 8.41
N SER A 91 -102.95 -8.98 8.37
CA SER A 91 -104.24 -9.69 8.39
C SER A 91 -105.48 -8.90 7.97
N ASN A 92 -105.87 -8.98 6.69
CA ASN A 92 -107.26 -8.69 6.30
C ASN A 92 -108.16 -9.86 6.72
N SER A 93 -108.91 -9.60 7.79
CA SER A 93 -110.00 -10.42 8.30
C SER A 93 -111.09 -10.59 7.23
N LEU A 94 -111.61 -11.82 7.17
CA LEU A 94 -112.90 -12.16 6.58
C LEU A 94 -113.97 -11.12 6.95
N VAL A 95 -114.69 -10.61 5.94
CA VAL A 95 -116.02 -10.02 6.13
C VAL A 95 -117.03 -10.93 5.43
N THR A 96 -117.77 -11.61 6.28
CA THR A 96 -118.93 -12.45 6.03
C THR A 96 -120.07 -11.61 5.45
N TYR A 97 -120.58 -11.95 4.27
CA TYR A 97 -121.86 -11.44 3.77
C TYR A 97 -123.01 -12.33 4.30
N PRO A 98 -124.03 -11.79 4.99
CA PRO A 98 -125.25 -12.53 5.27
C PRO A 98 -126.29 -12.36 4.15
N ALA A 99 -126.97 -13.46 3.86
CA ALA A 99 -128.16 -13.54 3.02
C ALA A 99 -129.39 -12.98 3.77
N VAL A 100 -130.21 -12.11 3.16
CA VAL A 100 -131.65 -11.94 3.45
C VAL A 100 -132.37 -11.30 2.24
N VAL A 101 -133.23 -12.11 1.60
CA VAL A 101 -134.59 -11.90 1.05
C VAL A 101 -134.92 -10.68 0.12
N PRO A 102 -135.56 -10.93 -1.05
CA PRO A 102 -136.20 -9.91 -1.89
C PRO A 102 -137.69 -9.70 -1.53
N PRO A 103 -138.29 -8.53 -1.85
CA PRO A 103 -139.72 -8.46 -2.10
C PRO A 103 -140.03 -8.18 -3.58
N ASP A 104 -141.11 -8.81 -4.01
CA ASP A 104 -141.85 -8.57 -5.25
C ASP A 104 -142.03 -7.08 -5.58
N SER A 105 -141.96 -6.74 -6.86
CA SER A 105 -143.12 -6.22 -7.60
C SER A 105 -142.83 -6.02 -9.09
N GLN A 106 -143.80 -6.50 -9.86
CA GLN A 106 -143.93 -6.51 -11.31
C GLN A 106 -143.92 -5.09 -11.91
N HIS A 107 -143.35 -4.88 -13.09
CA HIS A 107 -144.10 -4.46 -14.29
C HIS A 107 -143.25 -4.28 -15.56
N LEU A 108 -143.84 -4.78 -16.65
CA LEU A 108 -143.81 -4.33 -18.06
C LEU A 108 -142.64 -4.65 -19.01
N GLN A 109 -143.01 -5.48 -19.98
CA GLN A 109 -142.41 -5.81 -21.28
C GLN A 109 -142.28 -4.59 -22.21
N LEU A 110 -141.28 -4.59 -23.11
CA LEU A 110 -141.45 -4.74 -24.59
C LEU A 110 -140.11 -4.53 -25.37
N TYR A 111 -139.71 -5.59 -26.08
CA TYR A 111 -138.90 -5.75 -27.32
C TYR A 111 -137.89 -4.69 -27.80
N ASN A 112 -136.66 -5.14 -28.17
CA ASN A 112 -136.01 -4.64 -29.41
C ASN A 112 -134.94 -5.59 -30.02
N PRO A 113 -135.04 -6.03 -31.29
CA PRO A 113 -134.07 -6.91 -31.99
C PRO A 113 -132.71 -6.29 -32.33
N SER A 114 -132.52 -4.99 -32.12
CA SER A 114 -131.19 -4.34 -32.20
C SER A 114 -130.25 -4.82 -31.09
N ALA A 115 -130.80 -5.32 -29.97
CA ALA A 115 -130.03 -5.88 -28.88
C ALA A 115 -129.19 -7.09 -29.33
N GLN A 116 -129.70 -7.94 -30.24
CA GLN A 116 -129.02 -9.19 -30.60
C GLN A 116 -127.76 -8.97 -31.46
N ALA A 117 -127.79 -8.05 -32.43
CA ALA A 117 -126.61 -7.73 -33.24
C ALA A 117 -125.54 -6.96 -32.43
N ILE A 118 -125.98 -6.17 -31.44
CA ILE A 118 -125.10 -5.52 -30.47
C ILE A 118 -124.46 -6.60 -29.57
N LEU A 119 -125.22 -7.59 -29.13
CA LEU A 119 -124.70 -8.72 -28.34
C LEU A 119 -123.68 -9.56 -29.12
N ASP A 120 -123.93 -9.91 -30.38
CA ASP A 120 -122.97 -10.70 -31.19
C ASP A 120 -121.69 -9.90 -31.56
N GLY A 121 -121.83 -8.59 -31.76
CA GLY A 121 -120.70 -7.69 -31.96
C GLY A 121 -119.87 -7.51 -30.69
N GLN A 122 -120.55 -7.38 -29.55
CA GLN A 122 -119.95 -7.36 -28.22
C GLN A 122 -119.27 -8.69 -27.90
N GLU A 123 -119.86 -9.83 -28.24
CA GLU A 123 -119.29 -11.15 -27.98
C GLU A 123 -118.00 -11.37 -28.79
N ARG A 124 -117.97 -10.94 -30.06
CA ARG A 124 -116.73 -10.96 -30.86
C ARG A 124 -115.66 -9.99 -30.35
N GLN A 125 -116.06 -8.81 -29.88
CA GLN A 125 -115.13 -7.89 -29.24
C GLN A 125 -114.61 -8.44 -27.91
N ILE A 126 -115.47 -9.02 -27.08
CA ILE A 126 -115.11 -9.68 -25.83
C ILE A 126 -114.13 -10.80 -26.12
N THR A 127 -114.42 -11.69 -27.06
CA THR A 127 -113.51 -12.80 -27.42
C THR A 127 -112.15 -12.30 -27.89
N ARG A 128 -112.11 -11.23 -28.69
CA ARG A 128 -110.85 -10.62 -29.15
C ARG A 128 -110.08 -9.95 -28.01
N ILE A 129 -110.78 -9.27 -27.09
CA ILE A 129 -110.20 -8.65 -25.91
C ILE A 129 -109.66 -9.74 -24.97
N THR A 130 -110.41 -10.80 -24.72
CA THR A 130 -109.99 -11.95 -23.91
C THR A 130 -108.75 -12.60 -24.51
N ALA A 131 -108.72 -12.88 -25.82
CA ALA A 131 -107.54 -13.44 -26.47
C ALA A 131 -106.30 -12.52 -26.41
N LEU A 132 -106.49 -11.20 -26.54
CA LEU A 132 -105.40 -10.23 -26.36
C LEU A 132 -104.94 -10.16 -24.89
N MET A 133 -105.87 -10.20 -23.95
CA MET A 133 -105.58 -10.23 -22.51
C MET A 133 -104.79 -11.48 -22.15
N ASP A 134 -105.18 -12.65 -22.65
CA ASP A 134 -104.47 -13.91 -22.44
C ASP A 134 -103.06 -13.84 -23.04
N GLN A 135 -102.91 -13.32 -24.26
CA GLN A 135 -101.61 -13.12 -24.88
C GLN A 135 -100.71 -12.16 -24.09
N HIS A 136 -101.27 -11.06 -23.57
CA HIS A 136 -100.53 -10.12 -22.72
C HIS A 136 -100.17 -10.73 -21.38
N PHE A 137 -101.06 -11.52 -20.80
CA PHE A 137 -100.83 -12.22 -19.54
C PHE A 137 -99.73 -13.27 -19.67
N GLU A 138 -99.73 -14.04 -20.76
CA GLU A 138 -98.66 -15.00 -21.06
C GLU A 138 -97.30 -14.29 -21.24
N LYS A 139 -97.27 -13.18 -22.01
CA LYS A 139 -96.05 -12.36 -22.12
C LYS A 139 -95.58 -11.82 -20.78
N LEU A 140 -96.51 -11.37 -19.93
CA LEU A 140 -96.18 -10.86 -18.60
C LEU A 140 -95.64 -11.98 -17.69
N GLN A 141 -96.23 -13.17 -17.73
CA GLN A 141 -95.73 -14.32 -16.99
C GLN A 141 -94.31 -14.71 -17.42
N ILE A 142 -94.02 -14.71 -18.73
CA ILE A 142 -92.68 -14.95 -19.26
C ILE A 142 -91.71 -13.89 -18.75
N GLU A 143 -92.09 -12.61 -18.76
CA GLU A 143 -91.21 -11.53 -18.32
C GLU A 143 -90.97 -11.54 -16.81
N VAL A 144 -91.98 -11.90 -16.00
CA VAL A 144 -91.84 -12.15 -14.56
C VAL A 144 -90.91 -13.34 -14.31
N ALA A 145 -91.01 -14.42 -15.09
CA ALA A 145 -90.10 -15.57 -14.99
C ALA A 145 -88.65 -15.19 -15.35
N LYS A 146 -88.45 -14.33 -16.34
CA LYS A 146 -87.11 -13.78 -16.66
C LYS A 146 -86.59 -12.89 -15.54
N ASN A 147 -87.41 -11.98 -15.01
CA ASN A 147 -87.01 -11.09 -13.92
C ASN A 147 -86.66 -11.86 -12.65
N THR A 148 -87.41 -12.90 -12.30
CA THR A 148 -87.07 -13.77 -11.16
C THR A 148 -85.76 -14.53 -11.40
N THR A 149 -85.48 -14.96 -12.63
CA THR A 149 -84.20 -15.57 -12.98
C THR A 149 -83.05 -14.57 -12.87
N PHE A 150 -83.26 -13.34 -13.32
CA PHE A 150 -82.28 -12.26 -13.25
C PHE A 150 -82.00 -11.83 -11.80
N GLN A 151 -83.02 -11.72 -10.95
CA GLN A 151 -82.86 -11.46 -9.52
C GLN A 151 -82.03 -12.55 -8.83
N LYS A 152 -82.24 -13.83 -9.18
CA LYS A 152 -81.42 -14.94 -8.68
C LYS A 152 -79.96 -14.82 -9.12
N GLN A 153 -79.71 -14.40 -10.36
CA GLN A 153 -78.35 -14.18 -10.87
C GLN A 153 -77.67 -13.01 -10.14
N ILE A 154 -78.37 -11.89 -9.92
CA ILE A 154 -77.84 -10.75 -9.15
C ILE A 154 -77.47 -11.18 -7.74
N HIS A 155 -78.38 -11.89 -7.05
CA HIS A 155 -78.13 -12.37 -5.69
C HIS A 155 -76.92 -13.33 -5.64
N HIS A 156 -76.79 -14.23 -6.62
CA HIS A 156 -75.65 -15.12 -6.71
C HIS A 156 -74.34 -14.34 -6.92
N MET A 157 -74.36 -13.32 -7.79
CA MET A 157 -73.20 -12.47 -8.05
C MET A 157 -72.81 -11.63 -6.83
N GLN A 158 -73.78 -11.12 -6.07
CA GLN A 158 -73.52 -10.43 -4.80
C GLN A 158 -72.83 -11.35 -3.79
N LEU A 159 -73.31 -12.59 -3.66
CA LEU A 159 -72.72 -13.57 -2.74
C LEU A 159 -71.29 -13.96 -3.12
N GLU A 160 -71.00 -14.13 -4.42
CA GLU A 160 -69.64 -14.35 -4.92
C GLU A 160 -68.74 -13.11 -4.71
N MET A 161 -69.28 -11.90 -4.86
CA MET A 161 -68.56 -10.65 -4.62
C MET A 161 -68.20 -10.52 -3.13
N ASP A 162 -69.14 -10.80 -2.24
CA ASP A 162 -68.92 -10.75 -0.78
C ASP A 162 -67.86 -11.78 -0.36
N LYS A 163 -67.90 -12.99 -0.93
CA LYS A 163 -66.89 -14.03 -0.69
C LYS A 163 -65.50 -13.59 -1.15
N LYS A 164 -65.39 -12.96 -2.33
CA LYS A 164 -64.12 -12.41 -2.81
C LYS A 164 -63.65 -11.23 -1.97
N GLN A 165 -64.56 -10.37 -1.53
CA GLN A 165 -64.24 -9.25 -0.65
C GLN A 165 -63.70 -9.74 0.70
N GLN A 166 -64.33 -10.75 1.30
CA GLN A 166 -63.83 -11.40 2.51
C GLN A 166 -62.44 -12.02 2.30
N GLN A 167 -62.18 -12.64 1.15
CA GLN A 167 -60.86 -13.18 0.82
C GLN A 167 -59.79 -12.08 0.71
N ILE A 168 -60.11 -10.94 0.10
CA ILE A 168 -59.20 -9.80 -0.01
C ILE A 168 -58.87 -9.23 1.37
N ILE A 169 -59.87 -9.05 2.23
CA ILE A 169 -59.68 -8.56 3.60
C ILE A 169 -58.79 -9.53 4.40
N SER A 170 -59.05 -10.83 4.29
CA SER A 170 -58.23 -11.86 4.95
C SER A 170 -56.78 -11.84 4.47
N MET A 171 -56.54 -11.70 3.16
CA MET A 171 -55.20 -11.62 2.60
C MET A 171 -54.47 -10.33 3.01
N GLN A 172 -55.18 -9.21 3.09
CA GLN A 172 -54.61 -7.94 3.55
C GLN A 172 -54.20 -8.02 5.02
N GLN A 173 -55.02 -8.62 5.88
CA GLN A 173 -54.68 -8.85 7.29
C GLN A 173 -53.43 -9.71 7.44
N GLN A 174 -53.30 -10.81 6.67
CA GLN A 174 -52.10 -11.65 6.68
C GLN A 174 -50.84 -10.90 6.21
N MET A 175 -50.98 -10.01 5.22
CA MET A 175 -49.87 -9.20 4.73
C MET A 175 -49.43 -8.18 5.78
N GLU A 176 -50.38 -7.51 6.45
CA GLU A 176 -50.10 -6.58 7.54
C GLU A 176 -49.44 -7.27 8.73
N GLU A 177 -49.87 -8.47 9.09
CA GLU A 177 -49.26 -9.28 10.15
C GLU A 177 -47.81 -9.65 9.80
N LYS A 178 -47.56 -10.20 8.61
CA LYS A 178 -46.20 -10.50 8.13
C LYS A 178 -45.32 -9.25 8.04
N GLN A 179 -45.89 -8.11 7.65
CA GLN A 179 -45.16 -6.85 7.61
C GLN A 179 -44.77 -6.38 9.02
N LYS A 180 -45.66 -6.50 10.00
CA LYS A 180 -45.36 -6.19 11.42
C LYS A 180 -44.27 -7.11 11.97
N GLU A 181 -44.34 -8.41 11.72
CA GLU A 181 -43.30 -9.38 12.11
C GLU A 181 -41.95 -9.02 11.50
N MET A 182 -41.91 -8.67 10.20
CA MET A 182 -40.68 -8.27 9.52
C MET A 182 -40.08 -6.98 10.11
N ILE A 183 -40.91 -5.97 10.40
CA ILE A 183 -40.45 -4.72 11.04
C ILE A 183 -39.90 -4.99 12.44
N GLN A 184 -40.55 -5.86 13.21
CA GLN A 184 -40.09 -6.23 14.55
C GLN A 184 -38.74 -6.97 14.49
N LEU A 185 -38.56 -7.88 13.53
CA LEU A 185 -37.30 -8.59 13.32
C LEU A 185 -36.18 -7.64 12.90
N GLN A 186 -36.47 -6.68 12.00
CA GLN A 186 -35.51 -5.65 11.60
C GLN A 186 -35.09 -4.78 12.79
N LYS A 187 -36.06 -4.34 13.61
CA LYS A 187 -35.77 -3.54 14.82
C LYS A 187 -34.88 -4.31 15.80
N GLN A 188 -35.22 -5.57 16.10
CA GLN A 188 -34.40 -6.42 16.96
C GLN A 188 -32.98 -6.61 16.42
N THR A 189 -32.82 -6.71 15.09
CA THR A 189 -31.51 -6.84 14.45
C THR A 189 -30.70 -5.55 14.60
N LEU A 190 -31.31 -4.38 14.39
CA LEU A 190 -30.65 -3.09 14.57
C LEU A 190 -30.25 -2.84 16.02
N ASP A 191 -31.11 -3.17 16.98
CA ASP A 191 -30.81 -3.03 18.41
C ASP A 191 -29.62 -3.93 18.81
N ARG A 192 -29.56 -5.16 18.29
CA ARG A 192 -28.41 -6.06 18.48
C ARG A 192 -27.12 -5.50 17.89
N LEU A 193 -27.17 -4.94 16.68
CA LEU A 193 -26.02 -4.32 16.03
C LEU A 193 -25.50 -3.11 16.82
N ALA A 194 -26.40 -2.28 17.36
CA ALA A 194 -26.00 -1.14 18.19
C ALA A 194 -25.26 -1.59 19.46
N ILE A 195 -25.75 -2.65 20.11
CA ILE A 195 -25.08 -3.24 21.28
C ILE A 195 -23.70 -3.79 20.91
N ILE A 196 -23.59 -4.53 19.80
CA ILE A 196 -22.31 -5.05 19.30
C ILE A 196 -21.36 -3.89 19.00
N GLN A 197 -21.82 -2.84 18.33
CA GLN A 197 -21.01 -1.67 17.98
C GLN A 197 -20.48 -0.96 19.24
N ASN A 198 -21.31 -0.77 20.26
CA ASN A 198 -20.89 -0.17 21.53
C ASN A 198 -19.83 -1.02 22.25
N ARG A 199 -20.00 -2.35 22.26
CA ARG A 199 -19.02 -3.27 22.86
C ARG A 199 -17.70 -3.27 22.11
N VAL A 200 -17.77 -3.28 20.78
CA VAL A 200 -16.59 -3.21 19.91
C VAL A 200 -15.86 -1.89 20.09
N GLN A 201 -16.60 -0.78 20.14
CA GLN A 201 -16.04 0.53 20.45
C GLN A 201 -15.27 0.45 21.76
N ALA A 202 -15.88 -0.07 22.84
CA ALA A 202 -15.20 -0.22 24.13
C ALA A 202 -13.90 -1.05 24.03
N VAL A 203 -13.92 -2.19 23.32
CA VAL A 203 -12.71 -3.02 23.11
C VAL A 203 -11.62 -2.28 22.33
N LEU A 204 -11.98 -1.52 21.30
CA LEU A 204 -11.02 -0.80 20.46
C LEU A 204 -10.48 0.46 21.16
N THR A 205 -11.34 1.19 21.88
CA THR A 205 -11.01 2.40 22.66
C THR A 205 -10.44 2.12 24.03
N GLN A 206 -10.31 0.86 24.45
CA GLN A 206 -9.47 0.48 25.59
C GLN A 206 -8.00 0.76 25.26
N THR A 207 -7.67 2.04 25.09
CA THR A 207 -6.33 2.56 24.91
C THR A 207 -5.72 2.64 26.30
N TYR A 208 -5.25 1.51 26.81
CA TYR A 208 -4.57 1.47 28.08
C TYR A 208 -3.28 2.29 28.00
N GLU A 209 -3.02 3.13 29.00
CA GLU A 209 -1.77 3.89 29.20
C GLU A 209 -0.59 2.98 29.63
N LEU A 210 -0.74 1.66 29.53
CA LEU A 210 0.07 0.70 30.28
C LEU A 210 1.14 0.02 29.41
N HIS A 211 2.38 0.33 29.78
CA HIS A 211 3.62 -0.40 29.47
C HIS A 211 3.59 -1.89 29.89
N GLU A 212 2.53 -2.36 30.55
CA GLU A 212 2.46 -3.66 31.21
C GLU A 212 1.88 -4.83 30.39
N TYR A 213 1.61 -4.65 29.09
CA TYR A 213 1.02 -5.71 28.26
C TYR A 213 2.06 -6.37 27.35
N PRO A 214 2.55 -7.58 27.69
CA PRO A 214 3.44 -8.35 26.83
C PRO A 214 2.71 -9.18 25.76
N ILE A 215 1.37 -9.17 25.71
CA ILE A 215 0.57 -10.05 24.85
C ILE A 215 -0.40 -9.24 23.96
N PRO A 216 -0.58 -9.63 22.67
CA PRO A 216 -1.58 -9.03 21.80
C PRO A 216 -3.02 -9.27 22.31
N ARG A 217 -3.84 -8.23 22.30
CA ARG A 217 -5.23 -8.29 22.79
C ARG A 217 -6.24 -8.76 21.75
N LEU A 218 -6.02 -8.43 20.47
CA LEU A 218 -6.96 -8.80 19.42
C LEU A 218 -6.66 -10.20 18.90
N PHE A 219 -7.62 -11.10 19.03
CA PHE A 219 -7.56 -12.45 18.50
C PHE A 219 -8.95 -12.97 18.12
N ILE A 220 -9.00 -13.91 17.18
CA ILE A 220 -10.19 -14.69 16.85
C ILE A 220 -9.93 -16.16 17.08
N ILE A 221 -11.00 -16.94 17.05
CA ILE A 221 -10.92 -18.38 17.20
C ILE A 221 -11.63 -19.04 16.04
N LEU A 222 -10.92 -19.94 15.39
CA LEU A 222 -11.46 -20.71 14.29
C LEU A 222 -11.42 -22.20 14.66
N PRO A 223 -12.42 -22.99 14.26
CA PRO A 223 -12.34 -24.43 14.35
C PRO A 223 -11.13 -24.96 13.57
N LYS A 224 -10.45 -25.97 14.12
CA LYS A 224 -9.42 -26.67 13.35
C LYS A 224 -10.07 -27.43 12.19
N PRO A 225 -9.44 -27.45 11.01
CA PRO A 225 -9.89 -28.29 9.92
C PRO A 225 -9.76 -29.76 10.37
N THR A 226 -10.89 -30.43 10.54
CA THR A 226 -10.90 -31.86 10.85
C THR A 226 -10.34 -32.61 9.64
N ARG A 227 -9.41 -33.55 9.88
CA ARG A 227 -8.98 -34.44 8.81
C ARG A 227 -10.22 -35.21 8.36
N ARG A 228 -10.48 -35.30 7.04
CA ARG A 228 -11.69 -35.88 6.40
C ARG A 228 -12.20 -37.21 6.97
N ARG A 229 -11.39 -37.95 7.74
CA ARG A 229 -11.78 -39.22 8.37
C ARG A 229 -12.65 -39.06 9.63
N ASP A 230 -12.70 -37.88 10.25
CA ASP A 230 -13.40 -37.67 11.54
C ASP A 230 -14.79 -36.99 11.42
N ILE A 231 -15.27 -36.78 10.19
CA ILE A 231 -16.51 -36.01 9.88
C ILE A 231 -17.77 -36.64 10.51
N PHE A 232 -17.79 -37.95 10.76
CA PHE A 232 -19.00 -38.65 11.20
C PHE A 232 -19.19 -38.73 12.72
N GLY A 233 -18.29 -38.15 13.54
CA GLY A 233 -18.30 -38.33 15.00
C GLY A 233 -18.80 -37.13 15.81
N LYS A 234 -18.27 -35.94 15.59
CA LYS A 234 -18.60 -34.68 16.30
C LYS A 234 -18.17 -33.53 15.41
N LEU A 235 -19.10 -32.68 14.96
CA LEU A 235 -18.83 -31.62 13.98
C LEU A 235 -17.75 -30.62 14.44
N PHE A 236 -17.50 -30.51 15.74
CA PHE A 236 -16.37 -29.79 16.30
C PHE A 236 -15.88 -30.55 17.52
N ALA A 237 -15.02 -31.55 17.33
CA ALA A 237 -14.40 -32.27 18.44
C ALA A 237 -13.42 -31.35 19.18
N ASP A 238 -13.94 -30.34 19.90
CA ASP A 238 -13.29 -29.46 20.88
C ASP A 238 -11.97 -28.79 20.45
N GLN A 239 -11.65 -28.84 19.16
CA GLN A 239 -10.36 -28.40 18.64
C GLN A 239 -10.52 -27.06 17.95
N PHE A 240 -10.13 -26.03 18.70
CA PHE A 240 -10.12 -24.65 18.26
C PHE A 240 -8.68 -24.14 18.21
N GLN A 241 -8.43 -23.20 17.30
CA GLN A 241 -7.18 -22.46 17.21
C GLN A 241 -7.42 -20.97 17.39
N LEU A 242 -6.58 -20.35 18.20
CA LEU A 242 -6.53 -18.92 18.38
C LEU A 242 -5.59 -18.28 17.35
N PHE A 243 -6.10 -17.26 16.65
CA PHE A 243 -5.33 -16.47 15.71
C PHE A 243 -5.27 -15.02 16.18
N PHE A 244 -4.08 -14.47 16.34
CA PHE A 244 -3.87 -13.08 16.68
C PHE A 244 -4.02 -12.17 15.46
N LEU A 245 -4.45 -10.94 15.73
CA LEU A 245 -4.73 -9.94 14.72
C LEU A 245 -3.71 -8.80 14.81
N CYS A 246 -3.31 -8.31 13.66
CA CYS A 246 -2.52 -7.10 13.50
C CYS A 246 -3.40 -5.87 13.73
N GLU A 247 -3.08 -5.08 14.75
CA GLU A 247 -3.68 -3.77 15.04
C GLU A 247 -3.07 -2.68 14.14
N CYS A 248 -2.99 -2.90 12.83
CA CYS A 248 -2.62 -1.83 11.90
C CYS A 248 -3.78 -0.86 11.68
N GLY A 249 -3.44 0.33 11.19
CA GLY A 249 -4.37 1.45 11.10
C GLY A 249 -3.72 2.65 10.42
N LYS A 250 -4.33 3.83 10.59
CA LYS A 250 -3.73 5.09 10.15
C LYS A 250 -2.32 5.33 10.71
N HIS A 251 -2.03 4.80 11.90
CA HIS A 251 -0.72 4.93 12.56
C HIS A 251 0.37 4.04 11.95
N THR A 252 -0.01 3.08 11.08
CA THR A 252 0.94 2.26 10.32
C THR A 252 0.97 2.62 8.85
N MET A 253 0.17 3.59 8.43
CA MET A 253 0.01 3.97 7.03
C MET A 253 1.18 4.87 6.64
N PRO A 254 1.98 4.50 5.62
CA PRO A 254 2.98 5.38 5.06
C PRO A 254 2.34 6.70 4.62
N LYS A 255 3.07 7.81 4.75
CA LYS A 255 2.57 9.12 4.32
C LYS A 255 2.24 9.07 2.82
N GLY A 256 1.00 9.36 2.46
CA GLY A 256 0.53 9.37 1.07
C GLY A 256 0.08 8.02 0.52
N SER A 257 0.17 6.94 1.29
CA SER A 257 -0.46 5.67 0.91
C SER A 257 -1.99 5.81 0.96
N THR A 258 -2.65 5.37 -0.10
CA THR A 258 -4.12 5.22 -0.16
C THR A 258 -4.56 3.79 0.16
N ASP A 259 -3.62 2.88 0.36
CA ASP A 259 -3.94 1.49 0.66
C ASP A 259 -4.53 1.40 2.06
N PRO A 260 -5.67 0.71 2.24
CA PRO A 260 -6.31 0.60 3.54
C PRO A 260 -5.46 -0.26 4.47
N HIS A 261 -4.83 0.37 5.47
CA HIS A 261 -4.21 -0.34 6.60
C HIS A 261 -5.31 -0.67 7.62
N GLU A 262 -6.00 -1.78 7.39
CA GLU A 262 -7.09 -2.29 8.22
C GLU A 262 -6.64 -3.45 9.11
N ILE A 263 -7.34 -3.68 10.24
CA ILE A 263 -7.03 -4.81 11.13
C ILE A 263 -7.11 -6.12 10.33
N HIS A 264 -6.03 -6.91 10.36
CA HIS A 264 -5.93 -8.16 9.60
C HIS A 264 -5.34 -9.31 10.42
N LEU A 265 -5.43 -10.55 9.92
CA LEU A 265 -4.80 -11.71 10.54
C LEU A 265 -3.27 -11.66 10.39
N ALA A 266 -2.54 -11.86 11.48
CA ALA A 266 -1.09 -11.93 11.42
C ALA A 266 -0.63 -13.26 10.80
N LYS A 267 0.54 -13.28 10.17
CA LYS A 267 1.08 -14.46 9.48
C LYS A 267 1.64 -15.47 10.50
N HIS A 268 0.79 -16.30 11.08
CA HIS A 268 1.18 -17.40 11.97
C HIS A 268 0.22 -18.60 11.86
N GLU A 269 0.63 -19.77 12.38
CA GLU A 269 -0.10 -21.06 12.23
C GLU A 269 -1.36 -21.20 13.10
N GLY A 270 -1.64 -20.22 13.96
CA GLY A 270 -2.61 -20.35 15.05
C GLY A 270 -2.06 -21.08 16.28
N TYR A 271 -2.68 -20.85 17.43
CA TYR A 271 -2.32 -21.45 18.71
C TYR A 271 -3.39 -22.44 19.16
N ASP A 272 -2.97 -23.65 19.51
CA ASP A 272 -3.88 -24.67 20.02
C ASP A 272 -4.31 -24.33 21.45
N ILE A 273 -5.61 -24.40 21.72
CA ILE A 273 -6.17 -24.11 23.04
C ILE A 273 -6.15 -25.38 23.89
N ALA A 274 -5.33 -25.39 24.95
CA ALA A 274 -5.10 -26.56 25.80
C ALA A 274 -6.33 -26.94 26.64
N LYS A 275 -7.12 -25.94 27.05
CA LYS A 275 -8.33 -26.13 27.87
C LYS A 275 -9.53 -25.37 27.30
N PRO A 276 -10.11 -25.82 26.18
CA PRO A 276 -11.15 -25.08 25.46
C PRO A 276 -12.34 -24.69 26.34
N ARG A 277 -12.81 -25.57 27.21
CA ARG A 277 -13.96 -25.30 28.09
C ARG A 277 -13.71 -24.14 29.06
N GLU A 278 -12.66 -24.23 29.88
CA GLU A 278 -12.27 -23.15 30.82
C GLU A 278 -11.98 -21.85 30.07
N PHE A 279 -11.35 -21.96 28.90
CA PHE A 279 -11.05 -20.82 28.05
C PHE A 279 -12.32 -20.12 27.54
N PHE A 280 -13.32 -20.86 27.05
CA PHE A 280 -14.58 -20.26 26.55
C PHE A 280 -15.48 -19.76 27.68
N GLU A 281 -15.45 -20.40 28.84
CA GLU A 281 -16.12 -19.88 30.03
C GLU A 281 -15.57 -18.50 30.42
N LYS A 282 -14.23 -18.34 30.33
CA LYS A 282 -13.56 -17.08 30.68
C LYS A 282 -13.65 -16.02 29.58
N TYR A 283 -13.31 -16.36 28.34
CA TYR A 283 -13.14 -15.39 27.25
C TYR A 283 -14.28 -15.42 26.22
N GLY A 284 -15.24 -16.34 26.33
CA GLY A 284 -16.24 -16.61 25.30
C GLY A 284 -17.05 -15.38 24.89
N THR A 285 -17.48 -14.57 25.85
CA THR A 285 -18.21 -13.31 25.61
C THR A 285 -17.36 -12.29 24.85
N TYR A 286 -16.07 -12.18 25.19
CA TYR A 286 -15.11 -11.30 24.50
C TYR A 286 -14.90 -11.76 23.05
N ILE A 287 -14.65 -13.06 22.86
CA ILE A 287 -14.45 -13.65 21.53
C ILE A 287 -15.69 -13.48 20.67
N LEU A 288 -16.88 -13.74 21.21
CA LEU A 288 -18.14 -13.57 20.48
C LEU A 288 -18.30 -12.12 20.00
N THR A 289 -17.96 -11.15 20.85
CA THR A 289 -17.96 -9.72 20.48
C THR A 289 -17.00 -9.43 19.32
N LEU A 290 -15.76 -9.95 19.38
CA LEU A 290 -14.79 -9.82 18.29
C LEU A 290 -15.25 -10.54 17.01
N MET A 291 -15.83 -11.73 17.13
CA MET A 291 -16.32 -12.48 15.96
C MET A 291 -17.48 -11.76 15.28
N HIS A 292 -18.39 -11.16 16.03
CA HIS A 292 -19.42 -10.26 15.47
C HIS A 292 -18.82 -9.02 14.80
N MET A 293 -17.78 -8.44 15.40
CA MET A 293 -17.05 -7.32 14.79
C MET A 293 -16.54 -7.66 13.39
N PHE A 294 -15.89 -8.83 13.24
CA PHE A 294 -15.38 -9.27 11.94
C PHE A 294 -16.49 -9.72 11.00
N LYS A 295 -17.53 -10.40 11.49
CA LYS A 295 -18.64 -10.85 10.65
C LYS A 295 -19.34 -9.68 9.96
N TYR A 296 -19.68 -8.65 10.73
CA TYR A 296 -20.47 -7.53 10.21
C TYR A 296 -19.61 -6.41 9.60
N GLY A 297 -18.34 -6.31 10.01
CA GLY A 297 -17.49 -5.17 9.67
C GLY A 297 -17.97 -3.92 10.41
N ILE A 298 -17.10 -3.27 11.17
CA ILE A 298 -17.48 -2.15 12.03
C ILE A 298 -16.46 -1.02 11.88
N VAL A 299 -16.96 0.21 11.81
CA VAL A 299 -16.15 1.42 11.93
C VAL A 299 -16.36 1.99 13.32
N ALA A 300 -15.30 1.98 14.12
CA ALA A 300 -15.32 2.34 15.53
C ALA A 300 -14.03 3.10 15.88
N ALA A 301 -14.15 4.29 16.51
CA ALA A 301 -13.01 5.14 16.88
C ALA A 301 -12.01 5.46 15.74
N GLY A 302 -12.50 5.58 14.51
CA GLY A 302 -11.63 5.78 13.33
C GLY A 302 -10.82 4.54 12.91
N VAL A 303 -11.00 3.42 13.59
CA VAL A 303 -10.53 2.09 13.20
C VAL A 303 -11.61 1.44 12.36
N VAL A 304 -11.23 1.00 11.16
CA VAL A 304 -12.10 0.23 10.26
C VAL A 304 -11.74 -1.23 10.44
N VAL A 305 -12.73 -2.03 10.86
CA VAL A 305 -12.66 -3.48 10.82
C VAL A 305 -13.45 -3.95 9.61
N PRO A 306 -12.80 -4.47 8.57
CA PRO A 306 -13.49 -4.99 7.40
C PRO A 306 -14.37 -6.18 7.78
N SER A 307 -15.50 -6.32 7.09
CA SER A 307 -16.27 -7.56 7.18
C SER A 307 -15.43 -8.73 6.66
N LEU A 308 -15.75 -9.95 7.09
CA LEU A 308 -15.08 -11.17 6.58
C LEU A 308 -15.12 -11.27 5.06
N ASP A 309 -16.18 -10.77 4.42
CA ASP A 309 -16.32 -10.74 2.97
C ASP A 309 -15.33 -9.76 2.32
N ALA A 310 -15.05 -8.65 3.01
CA ALA A 310 -14.12 -7.61 2.59
C ALA A 310 -12.68 -7.90 3.00
N PHE A 311 -12.45 -8.84 3.91
CA PHE A 311 -11.13 -9.28 4.35
C PHE A 311 -10.35 -9.76 3.13
N LYS A 312 -9.56 -8.86 2.57
CA LYS A 312 -8.55 -9.19 1.58
C LYS A 312 -7.55 -10.06 2.35
N VAL A 313 -7.71 -11.36 2.16
CA VAL A 313 -6.77 -12.43 2.45
C VAL A 313 -5.41 -11.92 1.97
N ALA A 314 -4.67 -11.23 2.85
CA ALA A 314 -3.37 -10.67 2.52
C ALA A 314 -2.51 -11.80 1.97
N GLU A 315 -1.51 -11.53 1.14
CA GLU A 315 -0.69 -12.58 0.49
C GLU A 315 -0.14 -13.66 1.46
N GLY A 316 -0.03 -13.37 2.75
CA GLY A 316 0.33 -14.34 3.79
C GLY A 316 -0.73 -15.37 4.15
N MET A 317 -2.00 -15.09 3.93
CA MET A 317 -3.05 -16.08 4.07
C MET A 317 -3.02 -17.11 2.95
N ASN A 318 -2.21 -17.00 1.88
CA ASN A 318 -2.01 -18.14 0.99
C ASN A 318 -1.46 -19.37 1.75
N GLU A 319 -0.62 -19.15 2.77
CA GLU A 319 -0.12 -20.24 3.60
C GLU A 319 -1.20 -20.75 4.57
N ILE A 320 -2.01 -19.87 5.17
CA ILE A 320 -3.16 -20.27 5.99
C ILE A 320 -4.24 -20.95 5.14
N GLN A 321 -4.46 -20.50 3.92
CA GLN A 321 -5.42 -21.03 2.97
C GLN A 321 -4.98 -22.38 2.44
N LYS A 322 -3.67 -22.58 2.18
CA LYS A 322 -3.08 -23.89 1.94
C LYS A 322 -3.16 -24.79 3.18
N PHE A 323 -2.88 -24.25 4.36
CA PHE A 323 -2.88 -25.00 5.62
C PHE A 323 -4.27 -25.50 6.00
N LEU A 324 -5.27 -24.62 5.86
CA LEU A 324 -6.66 -24.91 6.17
C LEU A 324 -7.41 -25.54 4.98
N ASN A 325 -6.87 -25.49 3.76
CA ASN A 325 -7.57 -25.81 2.49
C ASN A 325 -8.91 -25.07 2.34
N LEU A 326 -9.02 -23.86 2.90
CA LEU A 326 -10.28 -23.12 2.95
C LEU A 326 -10.47 -22.27 1.68
N THR A 327 -11.65 -22.32 1.06
CA THR A 327 -12.08 -21.30 0.10
C THR A 327 -12.54 -20.06 0.87
N LYS A 328 -12.61 -18.89 0.20
CA LYS A 328 -13.15 -17.67 0.82
C LYS A 328 -14.53 -17.91 1.44
N ASP A 329 -15.37 -18.68 0.76
CA ASP A 329 -16.73 -19.03 1.20
C ASP A 329 -16.75 -19.85 2.49
N THR A 330 -15.73 -20.66 2.76
CA THR A 330 -15.68 -21.49 3.97
C THR A 330 -15.34 -20.72 5.24
N MET A 331 -14.71 -19.55 5.14
CA MET A 331 -14.35 -18.78 6.34
C MET A 331 -15.57 -18.15 6.99
N GLY A 332 -16.54 -17.66 6.19
CA GLY A 332 -17.83 -17.20 6.70
C GLY A 332 -18.55 -18.31 7.47
N VAL A 333 -18.59 -19.53 6.91
CA VAL A 333 -19.19 -20.70 7.57
C VAL A 333 -18.49 -21.03 8.89
N LEU A 334 -17.15 -21.05 8.93
CA LEU A 334 -16.42 -21.31 10.18
C LEU A 334 -16.67 -20.26 11.26
N VAL A 335 -16.82 -18.99 10.88
CA VAL A 335 -17.14 -17.93 11.84
C VAL A 335 -18.57 -18.06 12.32
N ASP A 336 -19.51 -18.38 11.44
CA ASP A 336 -20.90 -18.65 11.80
C ASP A 336 -21.03 -19.85 12.74
N ASP A 337 -20.27 -20.91 12.50
CA ASP A 337 -20.20 -22.10 13.34
C ASP A 337 -19.62 -21.76 14.73
N ALA A 338 -18.54 -20.98 14.78
CA ALA A 338 -17.94 -20.53 16.04
C ALA A 338 -18.89 -19.61 16.83
N ILE A 339 -19.59 -18.69 16.15
CA ILE A 339 -20.61 -17.83 16.76
C ILE A 339 -21.73 -18.71 17.34
N SER A 340 -22.27 -19.63 16.54
CA SER A 340 -23.36 -20.53 16.96
C SER A 340 -22.95 -21.37 18.17
N PHE A 341 -21.71 -21.86 18.19
CA PHE A 341 -21.16 -22.60 19.32
C PHE A 341 -21.09 -21.75 20.60
N LEU A 342 -20.56 -20.52 20.50
CA LEU A 342 -20.43 -19.60 21.62
C LEU A 342 -21.79 -19.15 22.17
N GLU A 343 -22.74 -18.82 21.29
CA GLU A 343 -24.12 -18.49 21.66
C GLU A 343 -24.81 -19.66 22.36
N GLY A 344 -24.61 -20.89 21.86
CA GLY A 344 -25.11 -22.11 22.50
C GLY A 344 -24.56 -22.31 23.92
N GLN A 345 -23.28 -22.01 24.15
CA GLN A 345 -22.70 -22.08 25.49
C GLN A 345 -23.26 -21.02 26.46
N GLN A 346 -23.48 -19.79 25.98
CA GLN A 346 -24.06 -18.73 26.80
C GLN A 346 -25.49 -19.05 27.21
N ASN A 347 -26.30 -19.57 26.29
CA ASN A 347 -27.69 -19.95 26.58
C ASN A 347 -27.78 -21.09 27.61
N ASN A 348 -26.90 -22.09 27.52
CA ASN A 348 -26.88 -23.22 28.46
C ASN A 348 -26.43 -22.84 29.87
N SER A 349 -25.70 -21.73 30.03
CA SER A 349 -25.18 -21.27 31.33
C SER A 349 -26.21 -20.41 32.08
N SER A 350 -27.25 -19.92 31.40
CA SER A 350 -28.25 -19.00 31.94
C SER A 350 -29.35 -19.66 32.79
N ASP A 351 -29.48 -20.99 32.76
CA ASP A 351 -30.62 -21.70 33.36
C ASP A 351 -30.56 -21.85 34.90
N GLY A 352 -29.52 -21.30 35.56
CA GLY A 352 -29.27 -21.56 36.99
C GLY A 352 -29.21 -20.33 37.92
N ILE A 353 -29.29 -19.10 37.41
CA ILE A 353 -29.17 -17.89 38.24
C ILE A 353 -30.39 -17.00 38.00
N GLU A 354 -31.39 -17.13 38.89
CA GLU A 354 -32.54 -16.23 38.97
C GLU A 354 -32.06 -14.78 39.05
N THR A 355 -32.19 -14.08 37.93
CA THR A 355 -31.70 -12.73 37.72
C THR A 355 -32.72 -11.76 38.28
N THR A 356 -32.45 -11.20 39.46
CA THR A 356 -33.17 -10.05 39.97
C THR A 356 -32.79 -8.80 39.15
N GLY A 357 -33.54 -8.54 38.07
CA GLY A 357 -33.92 -7.21 37.56
C GLY A 357 -32.85 -6.22 37.06
N GLY A 358 -31.55 -6.53 37.12
CA GLY A 358 -30.50 -5.67 36.57
C GLY A 358 -30.29 -5.90 35.08
N THR A 359 -30.23 -4.85 34.28
CA THR A 359 -29.84 -4.81 32.86
C THR A 359 -28.38 -5.29 32.67
N GLY A 360 -28.11 -6.57 32.95
CA GLY A 360 -26.79 -7.19 32.97
C GLY A 360 -26.07 -7.29 31.62
N MET A 361 -26.55 -6.58 30.59
CA MET A 361 -25.85 -6.45 29.31
C MET A 361 -24.79 -5.33 29.31
N ASP A 362 -24.81 -4.43 30.31
CA ASP A 362 -23.93 -3.25 30.37
C ASP A 362 -22.55 -3.53 31.01
N SER A 363 -22.37 -4.62 31.76
CA SER A 363 -21.06 -4.94 32.36
C SER A 363 -20.23 -5.89 31.48
N LEU A 364 -19.99 -5.49 30.22
CA LEU A 364 -18.86 -6.09 29.51
C LEU A 364 -17.60 -5.51 30.18
N GLU A 365 -17.16 -6.14 31.27
CA GLU A 365 -15.88 -5.81 31.88
C GLU A 365 -14.83 -5.94 30.78
N ALA A 366 -14.25 -4.79 30.44
CA ALA A 366 -13.07 -4.69 29.62
C ALA A 366 -12.08 -5.76 30.09
N LEU A 367 -11.59 -6.63 29.20
CA LEU A 367 -10.57 -7.60 29.60
C LEU A 367 -9.41 -6.85 30.24
N GLU A 368 -9.28 -6.96 31.56
CA GLU A 368 -8.21 -6.28 32.28
C GLU A 368 -6.88 -6.91 31.88
N GLY A 369 -5.79 -6.15 32.00
CA GLY A 369 -4.48 -6.66 31.59
C GLY A 369 -3.99 -7.87 32.34
N ALA A 370 -4.44 -8.05 33.57
CA ALA A 370 -4.20 -9.29 34.31
C ALA A 370 -4.84 -10.50 33.61
N GLU A 371 -6.02 -10.33 33.00
CA GLU A 371 -6.72 -11.41 32.31
C GLU A 371 -6.07 -11.76 30.98
N LEU A 372 -5.57 -10.77 30.24
CA LEU A 372 -4.81 -11.02 29.02
C LEU A 372 -3.46 -11.70 29.28
N ARG A 373 -2.81 -11.45 30.43
CA ARG A 373 -1.61 -12.21 30.84
C ARG A 373 -1.91 -13.70 31.05
N GLN A 374 -3.11 -14.04 31.51
CA GLN A 374 -3.53 -15.43 31.70
C GLN A 374 -3.82 -16.13 30.37
N LEU A 375 -4.01 -15.40 29.27
CA LEU A 375 -4.28 -15.96 27.95
C LEU A 375 -3.22 -16.98 27.54
N GLU A 376 -1.93 -16.66 27.76
CA GLU A 376 -0.80 -17.54 27.41
C GLU A 376 -0.89 -18.91 28.10
N SER A 377 -1.46 -18.99 29.31
CA SER A 377 -1.61 -20.26 30.03
C SER A 377 -2.59 -21.24 29.37
N TYR A 378 -3.47 -20.74 28.49
CA TYR A 378 -4.39 -21.56 27.70
C TYR A 378 -3.83 -21.97 26.35
N LEU A 379 -2.70 -21.39 25.92
CA LEU A 379 -2.11 -21.61 24.60
C LEU A 379 -1.00 -22.65 24.67
N THR A 380 -1.03 -23.60 23.74
CA THR A 380 0.06 -24.56 23.57
C THR A 380 1.16 -23.89 22.75
N THR A 381 2.10 -23.20 23.40
CA THR A 381 3.22 -22.54 22.72
C THR A 381 4.26 -23.57 22.26
N LYS A 382 4.50 -23.62 20.94
CA LYS A 382 5.63 -24.36 20.35
C LYS A 382 6.84 -23.48 20.09
N ASP A 383 6.67 -22.16 20.15
CA ASP A 383 7.66 -21.19 19.72
C ASP A 383 8.67 -20.90 20.84
N SER A 384 9.94 -21.20 20.59
CA SER A 384 11.04 -20.89 21.52
C SER A 384 11.27 -19.37 21.68
N SER A 385 10.77 -18.55 20.75
CA SER A 385 11.00 -17.11 20.69
C SER A 385 10.13 -16.30 21.64
N ARG A 386 9.08 -16.89 22.25
CA ARG A 386 8.05 -16.18 23.06
C ARG A 386 7.36 -15.00 22.35
N ILE A 387 7.50 -14.88 21.03
CA ILE A 387 6.82 -13.84 20.24
C ILE A 387 5.48 -14.42 19.79
N LEU A 388 4.39 -13.94 20.38
CA LEU A 388 3.05 -14.41 20.06
C LEU A 388 2.57 -13.84 18.72
N GLY A 389 2.11 -14.72 17.84
CA GLY A 389 1.43 -14.40 16.58
C GLY A 389 2.31 -13.73 15.52
N ASN A 390 3.65 -13.73 15.68
CA ASN A 390 4.55 -12.89 14.87
C ASN A 390 4.16 -11.40 14.89
N LEU A 391 3.61 -10.94 16.03
CA LEU A 391 3.26 -9.56 16.28
C LEU A 391 4.35 -8.87 17.09
N TYR A 392 4.55 -7.59 16.78
CA TYR A 392 5.57 -6.73 17.36
C TYR A 392 4.89 -5.55 18.03
N ARG A 393 5.33 -5.27 19.25
CA ARG A 393 4.86 -4.13 20.02
C ARG A 393 5.41 -2.84 19.40
N THR A 394 4.52 -1.91 19.09
CA THR A 394 4.84 -0.54 18.68
C THR A 394 4.11 0.46 19.59
N VAL A 395 4.59 1.70 19.63
CA VAL A 395 3.98 2.81 20.36
C VAL A 395 3.63 3.89 19.34
N THR A 396 2.36 4.27 19.27
CA THR A 396 1.90 5.34 18.37
C THR A 396 2.41 6.70 18.85
N SER A 397 2.31 7.74 18.02
CA SER A 397 2.62 9.12 18.41
C SER A 397 1.78 9.63 19.58
N GLU A 398 0.61 9.04 19.82
CA GLU A 398 -0.30 9.33 20.93
C GLU A 398 0.10 8.59 22.23
N GLY A 399 1.16 7.77 22.20
CA GLY A 399 1.60 6.97 23.34
C GLY A 399 0.87 5.63 23.50
N HIS A 400 -0.03 5.28 22.57
CA HIS A 400 -0.77 4.03 22.64
C HIS A 400 0.06 2.84 22.20
N VAL A 401 0.02 1.75 22.96
CA VAL A 401 0.66 0.49 22.61
C VAL A 401 -0.19 -0.27 21.61
N LYS A 402 0.40 -0.68 20.49
CA LYS A 402 -0.25 -1.46 19.43
C LYS A 402 0.59 -2.69 19.07
N TRP A 403 -0.08 -3.75 18.61
CA TRP A 403 0.56 -4.97 18.16
C TRP A 403 0.42 -5.11 16.66
N VAL A 404 1.53 -4.96 15.94
CA VAL A 404 1.53 -4.94 14.47
C VAL A 404 2.31 -6.13 13.92
N CYS A 405 1.93 -6.65 12.77
CA CYS A 405 2.64 -7.76 12.13
C CYS A 405 4.08 -7.36 11.75
N ILE A 406 4.94 -8.35 11.51
CA ILE A 406 6.34 -8.10 11.11
C ILE A 406 6.46 -7.18 9.88
N ASP A 407 5.51 -7.27 8.95
CA ASP A 407 5.55 -6.48 7.71
C ASP A 407 5.32 -5.00 8.04
N HIS A 408 4.22 -4.68 8.74
CA HIS A 408 3.93 -3.33 9.22
C HIS A 408 4.96 -2.80 10.23
N TYR A 409 5.53 -3.66 11.07
CA TYR A 409 6.60 -3.27 11.98
C TYR A 409 7.84 -2.81 11.20
N ARG A 410 8.25 -3.58 10.18
CA ARG A 410 9.39 -3.24 9.33
C ARG A 410 9.14 -1.98 8.52
N GLU A 411 7.93 -1.81 8.01
CA GLU A 411 7.53 -0.63 7.27
C GLU A 411 7.58 0.62 8.15
N ASN A 412 6.95 0.60 9.33
CA ASN A 412 7.01 1.71 10.29
C ASN A 412 8.42 2.01 10.79
N TYR A 413 9.19 0.96 11.11
CA TYR A 413 10.58 1.13 11.55
C TYR A 413 11.43 1.75 10.43
N ARG A 414 11.21 1.32 9.19
CA ARG A 414 11.89 1.87 8.01
C ARG A 414 11.50 3.33 7.80
N GLU A 415 10.21 3.67 7.81
CA GLU A 415 9.73 5.04 7.66
C GLU A 415 10.33 5.95 8.73
N LYS A 416 10.30 5.53 10.00
CA LYS A 416 10.92 6.29 11.09
C LYS A 416 12.43 6.45 10.90
N ALA A 417 13.14 5.37 10.55
CA ALA A 417 14.58 5.42 10.34
C ALA A 417 14.96 6.29 9.13
N ILE A 418 14.14 6.30 8.07
CA ILE A 418 14.29 7.20 6.92
C ILE A 418 14.03 8.65 7.34
N GLN A 419 13.00 8.90 8.15
CA GLN A 419 12.69 10.24 8.65
C GLN A 419 13.80 10.78 9.57
N ASP A 420 14.34 9.95 10.47
CA ASP A 420 15.48 10.30 11.33
C ASP A 420 16.72 10.61 10.47
N LEU A 421 16.99 9.78 9.45
CA LEU A 421 18.06 10.01 8.49
C LEU A 421 17.87 11.33 7.72
N ARG A 422 16.66 11.62 7.25
CA ARG A 422 16.32 12.86 6.54
C ARG A 422 16.60 14.08 7.41
N GLN A 423 16.21 14.05 8.69
CA GLN A 423 16.49 15.15 9.63
C GLN A 423 17.99 15.40 9.79
N ILE A 424 18.80 14.35 9.89
CA ILE A 424 20.26 14.48 9.99
C ILE A 424 20.85 15.07 8.70
N ILE A 425 20.36 14.64 7.53
CA ILE A 425 20.82 15.16 6.22
C ILE A 425 20.46 16.64 6.07
N GLU A 426 19.20 17.00 6.35
CA GLU A 426 18.72 18.39 6.29
C GLU A 426 19.48 19.31 7.26
N ALA A 427 19.75 18.84 8.48
CA ALA A 427 20.54 19.57 9.47
C ALA A 427 22.00 19.83 9.04
N ASN A 428 22.49 19.09 8.05
CA ASN A 428 23.84 19.22 7.49
C ASN A 428 23.81 19.73 6.02
N GLU A 429 22.74 20.43 5.64
CA GLU A 429 22.56 21.05 4.31
C GLU A 429 22.72 20.05 3.14
N GLY A 430 22.44 18.77 3.40
CA GLY A 430 22.50 17.71 2.40
C GLY A 430 21.19 17.53 1.65
N THR A 431 21.24 16.72 0.60
CA THR A 431 20.08 16.32 -0.21
C THR A 431 19.86 14.82 -0.09
N PHE A 432 18.58 14.41 0.00
CA PHE A 432 18.18 13.01 -0.04
C PHE A 432 17.09 12.80 -1.08
N VAL A 433 17.44 12.12 -2.17
CA VAL A 433 16.50 11.73 -3.24
C VAL A 433 16.08 10.29 -2.98
N GLU A 434 14.92 10.12 -2.34
CA GLU A 434 14.45 8.84 -1.81
C GLU A 434 14.16 7.82 -2.93
N GLU A 435 13.66 8.27 -4.08
CA GLU A 435 13.25 7.42 -5.20
C GLU A 435 14.40 6.57 -5.75
N ILE A 436 15.61 7.13 -5.73
CA ILE A 436 16.84 6.45 -6.16
C ILE A 436 17.76 6.09 -4.99
N GLY A 437 17.36 6.43 -3.75
CA GLY A 437 18.17 6.23 -2.56
C GLY A 437 19.53 6.93 -2.65
N ARG A 438 19.56 8.17 -3.16
CA ARG A 438 20.78 8.99 -3.31
C ARG A 438 20.89 10.02 -2.19
N ILE A 439 22.04 10.04 -1.52
CA ILE A 439 22.38 11.02 -0.49
C ILE A 439 23.60 11.80 -0.94
N ASP A 440 23.54 13.13 -0.87
CA ASP A 440 24.70 14.01 -0.98
C ASP A 440 24.79 14.86 0.31
N VAL A 441 25.82 14.69 1.16
CA VAL A 441 25.86 15.32 2.49
C VAL A 441 27.27 15.70 2.96
N ARG A 442 27.40 16.85 3.62
CA ARG A 442 28.68 17.36 4.13
C ARG A 442 28.70 17.37 5.66
N PHE A 443 29.75 16.85 6.26
CA PHE A 443 29.92 16.84 7.71
C PHE A 443 31.17 17.61 8.12
N TYR A 444 31.03 18.48 9.12
CA TYR A 444 32.13 19.29 9.68
C TYR A 444 32.66 18.74 11.01
N SER A 445 32.07 17.65 11.52
CA SER A 445 32.53 17.02 12.76
C SER A 445 32.35 15.50 12.76
N ARG A 446 33.24 14.82 13.48
CA ARG A 446 33.21 13.37 13.70
C ARG A 446 31.91 12.89 14.36
N THR A 447 31.40 13.65 15.33
CA THR A 447 30.20 13.26 16.09
C THR A 447 28.97 13.20 15.19
N LEU A 448 28.73 14.25 14.38
CA LEU A 448 27.60 14.29 13.45
C LEU A 448 27.68 13.20 12.38
N ALA A 449 28.88 12.95 11.85
CA ALA A 449 29.09 11.87 10.89
C ALA A 449 28.77 10.50 11.49
N LYS A 450 29.12 10.26 12.76
CA LYS A 450 28.80 9.01 13.45
C LYS A 450 27.30 8.83 13.65
N GLU A 451 26.58 9.88 14.06
CA GLU A 451 25.11 9.86 14.15
C GLU A 451 24.48 9.53 12.80
N PHE A 452 25.01 10.12 11.72
CA PHE A 452 24.60 9.78 10.36
C PHE A 452 24.88 8.31 10.01
N TYR A 453 26.04 7.76 10.35
CA TYR A 453 26.36 6.36 10.09
C TYR A 453 25.37 5.42 10.76
N ASP A 454 25.01 5.70 12.02
CA ASP A 454 24.04 4.91 12.77
C ASP A 454 22.62 5.01 12.17
N ALA A 455 22.21 6.19 11.73
CA ALA A 455 20.92 6.39 11.06
C ALA A 455 20.86 5.69 9.68
N MET A 456 21.94 5.79 8.91
CA MET A 456 22.11 5.17 7.60
C MET A 456 21.95 3.64 7.66
N ILE A 457 22.53 3.00 8.67
CA ILE A 457 22.39 1.55 8.88
C ILE A 457 20.94 1.15 9.16
N LYS A 458 20.19 1.98 9.90
CA LYS A 458 18.79 1.71 10.29
C LYS A 458 17.83 1.92 9.12
N ALA A 459 18.03 2.99 8.34
CA ALA A 459 17.14 3.36 7.23
C ALA A 459 17.09 2.29 6.13
N ARG A 460 18.25 1.71 5.78
CA ARG A 460 18.43 0.77 4.65
C ARG A 460 17.96 1.38 3.31
N GLY A 461 18.23 0.68 2.20
CA GLY A 461 17.74 1.09 0.87
C GLY A 461 18.49 2.25 0.23
N ILE A 462 19.60 2.69 0.82
CA ILE A 462 20.48 3.72 0.26
C ILE A 462 21.38 3.05 -0.78
N GLN A 463 21.29 3.54 -2.02
CA GLN A 463 22.03 2.96 -3.15
C GLN A 463 23.25 3.79 -3.50
N MET A 464 23.12 5.13 -3.41
CA MET A 464 24.15 6.09 -3.78
C MET A 464 24.45 7.02 -2.61
N LEU A 465 25.73 7.13 -2.24
CA LEU A 465 26.19 8.02 -1.18
C LEU A 465 27.36 8.86 -1.69
N GLU A 466 27.18 10.17 -1.70
CA GLU A 466 28.24 11.16 -1.82
C GLU A 466 28.40 11.88 -0.49
N ILE A 467 29.58 11.77 0.12
CA ILE A 467 29.84 12.32 1.45
C ILE A 467 31.12 13.17 1.44
N TRP A 468 31.07 14.35 2.07
CA TRP A 468 32.25 15.19 2.31
C TRP A 468 32.59 15.23 3.79
N LEU A 469 33.81 14.82 4.14
CA LEU A 469 34.34 14.85 5.50
C LEU A 469 35.24 16.09 5.64
N GLN A 470 34.68 17.19 6.15
CA GLN A 470 35.33 18.51 6.30
C GLN A 470 36.12 18.61 7.62
N TRP A 471 36.83 17.55 7.99
CA TRP A 471 37.78 17.53 9.09
C TRP A 471 38.96 16.63 8.73
N ASP A 472 40.00 16.66 9.54
CA ASP A 472 41.16 15.80 9.35
C ASP A 472 40.79 14.35 9.74
N VAL A 473 40.55 13.52 8.73
CA VAL A 473 40.01 12.17 8.88
C VAL A 473 41.09 11.23 9.42
N THR A 474 40.76 10.45 10.46
CA THR A 474 41.65 9.40 10.98
C THR A 474 41.35 8.04 10.35
N MET A 475 42.27 7.07 10.48
CA MET A 475 42.02 5.70 10.03
C MET A 475 40.87 5.02 10.78
N ASP A 476 40.65 5.38 12.04
CA ASP A 476 39.52 4.87 12.84
C ASP A 476 38.19 5.40 12.34
N ASP A 477 38.14 6.67 11.90
CA ASP A 477 36.96 7.26 11.28
C ASP A 477 36.58 6.50 9.99
N LEU A 478 37.56 6.25 9.11
CA LEU A 478 37.33 5.48 7.89
C LEU A 478 36.93 4.04 8.18
N ARG A 479 37.46 3.42 9.24
CA ARG A 479 37.07 2.06 9.65
C ARG A 479 35.59 2.02 10.06
N SER A 480 35.18 2.95 10.92
CA SER A 480 33.78 3.08 11.33
C SER A 480 32.87 3.37 10.14
N PHE A 481 33.33 4.19 9.19
CA PHE A 481 32.60 4.49 7.98
C PHE A 481 32.46 3.26 7.08
N ALA A 482 33.55 2.55 6.79
CA ALA A 482 33.56 1.38 5.93
C ALA A 482 32.67 0.24 6.46
N ASP A 483 32.68 0.01 7.78
CA ASP A 483 31.78 -0.93 8.44
C ASP A 483 30.31 -0.53 8.27
N SER A 484 30.02 0.77 8.40
CA SER A 484 28.67 1.31 8.28
C SER A 484 28.14 1.24 6.85
N VAL A 485 28.96 1.62 5.86
CA VAL A 485 28.67 1.46 4.42
C VAL A 485 28.37 0.00 4.09
N THR A 486 29.15 -0.92 4.64
CA THR A 486 28.97 -2.37 4.41
C THR A 486 27.63 -2.87 4.95
N LYS A 487 27.26 -2.45 6.16
CA LYS A 487 25.97 -2.79 6.78
C LYS A 487 24.79 -2.12 6.04
N ALA A 488 24.96 -0.88 5.59
CA ALA A 488 23.94 -0.10 4.88
C ALA A 488 23.69 -0.59 3.44
N SER A 489 24.58 -1.44 2.89
CA SER A 489 24.42 -2.09 1.58
C SER A 489 24.54 -1.14 0.38
N ILE A 490 25.41 -0.13 0.47
CA ILE A 490 25.58 0.89 -0.55
C ILE A 490 26.24 0.31 -1.81
N SER A 491 25.74 0.72 -2.99
CA SER A 491 26.25 0.29 -4.30
C SER A 491 27.15 1.31 -4.99
N HIS A 492 26.89 2.60 -4.82
CA HIS A 492 27.69 3.70 -5.36
C HIS A 492 28.16 4.57 -4.22
N LEU A 493 29.47 4.67 -4.05
CA LEU A 493 30.08 5.45 -2.99
C LEU A 493 31.04 6.47 -3.60
N LYS A 494 30.83 7.75 -3.28
CA LYS A 494 31.80 8.82 -3.46
C LYS A 494 32.12 9.40 -2.09
N ILE A 495 33.40 9.37 -1.73
CA ILE A 495 33.88 9.95 -0.48
C ILE A 495 34.88 11.06 -0.82
N ASN A 496 34.65 12.22 -0.24
CA ASN A 496 35.53 13.37 -0.31
C ASN A 496 36.04 13.70 1.09
N GLY A 497 37.30 14.09 1.22
CA GLY A 497 37.87 14.50 2.51
C GLY A 497 38.64 15.80 2.38
N TYR A 498 38.77 16.55 3.47
CA TYR A 498 39.57 17.78 3.50
C TYR A 498 41.06 17.49 3.72
N GLY A 499 41.36 16.56 4.62
CA GLY A 499 42.72 16.22 5.03
C GLY A 499 42.74 14.97 5.89
N TRP A 500 43.92 14.61 6.35
CA TRP A 500 44.14 13.43 7.18
C TRP A 500 44.85 13.79 8.47
N ASP A 501 44.28 13.37 9.60
CA ASP A 501 44.94 13.49 10.90
C ASP A 501 45.70 12.20 11.23
N GLY A 502 46.83 12.37 11.93
CA GLY A 502 47.64 11.28 12.45
C GLY A 502 48.77 10.80 11.53
N PRO A 503 49.61 9.87 12.02
CA PRO A 503 50.75 9.35 11.27
C PRO A 503 50.29 8.62 10.00
N ALA A 504 51.04 8.76 8.89
CA ALA A 504 50.76 8.08 7.62
C ALA A 504 50.73 6.55 7.75
N LEU A 505 51.36 6.02 8.80
CA LEU A 505 51.39 4.60 9.12
C LEU A 505 50.75 4.40 10.49
N ASP A 506 49.66 3.62 10.51
CA ASP A 506 49.12 3.05 11.74
C ASP A 506 50.10 1.98 12.26
N VAL A 507 50.99 2.40 13.16
CA VAL A 507 52.04 1.55 13.75
C VAL A 507 51.42 0.33 14.45
N VAL A 508 50.20 0.48 14.97
CA VAL A 508 49.47 -0.58 15.68
C VAL A 508 48.93 -1.62 14.68
N ASN A 509 48.59 -1.21 13.46
CA ASN A 509 48.11 -2.11 12.39
C ASN A 509 49.19 -2.63 11.44
N ARG A 510 50.48 -2.45 11.71
CA ARG A 510 51.56 -3.05 10.88
C ARG A 510 51.44 -4.56 10.64
N LEU A 511 50.72 -5.27 11.52
CA LEU A 511 50.48 -6.71 11.41
C LEU A 511 49.03 -7.08 11.03
N CYS A 512 48.10 -6.14 11.12
CA CYS A 512 46.68 -6.37 10.89
C CYS A 512 46.27 -5.75 9.55
N ARG A 513 45.92 -6.62 8.61
CA ARG A 513 45.58 -6.35 7.19
C ARG A 513 44.33 -5.50 6.97
N TYR A 514 43.90 -4.71 7.95
CA TYR A 514 42.62 -4.02 7.91
C TYR A 514 42.79 -2.59 7.41
N ASP A 515 42.92 -2.46 6.10
CA ASP A 515 42.83 -1.19 5.39
C ASP A 515 41.34 -0.91 5.09
N PRO A 516 40.72 0.14 5.69
CA PRO A 516 39.32 0.47 5.47
C PRO A 516 38.96 0.76 4.01
N ILE A 517 39.90 1.29 3.22
CA ILE A 517 39.66 1.55 1.80
C ILE A 517 39.75 0.26 1.00
N ALA A 518 40.69 -0.64 1.34
CA ALA A 518 40.71 -1.98 0.78
C ALA A 518 39.43 -2.76 1.15
N GLN A 519 38.87 -2.54 2.35
CA GLN A 519 37.58 -3.11 2.77
C GLN A 519 36.43 -2.56 1.91
N LEU A 520 36.39 -1.25 1.66
CA LEU A 520 35.41 -0.64 0.75
C LEU A 520 35.54 -1.22 -0.67
N GLY A 521 36.75 -1.29 -1.21
CA GLY A 521 36.97 -1.87 -2.55
C GLY A 521 36.70 -3.37 -2.64
N SER A 522 36.84 -4.10 -1.53
CA SER A 522 36.55 -5.54 -1.43
C SER A 522 35.08 -5.83 -1.09
N ASN A 523 34.28 -4.79 -0.83
CA ASN A 523 32.87 -4.95 -0.54
C ASN A 523 32.14 -5.46 -1.80
N GLY A 524 31.60 -6.67 -1.72
CA GLY A 524 30.88 -7.31 -2.83
C GLY A 524 29.57 -6.62 -3.24
N ARG A 525 29.18 -5.50 -2.62
CA ARG A 525 28.01 -4.70 -3.02
C ARG A 525 28.39 -3.40 -3.73
N ILE A 526 29.59 -2.87 -3.50
CA ILE A 526 30.04 -1.61 -4.12
C ILE A 526 30.40 -1.87 -5.58
N GLN A 527 29.65 -1.22 -6.47
CA GLN A 527 29.83 -1.27 -7.92
C GLN A 527 30.55 -0.03 -8.43
N SER A 528 30.37 1.11 -7.77
CA SER A 528 31.05 2.37 -8.11
C SER A 528 31.71 2.94 -6.87
N LEU A 529 33.00 3.24 -6.96
CA LEU A 529 33.79 3.82 -5.88
C LEU A 529 34.54 5.04 -6.40
N ALA A 530 34.36 6.17 -5.75
CA ALA A 530 35.02 7.42 -6.09
C ALA A 530 35.69 8.03 -4.84
N PHE A 531 36.93 8.49 -5.01
CA PHE A 531 37.68 9.23 -4.00
C PHE A 531 38.00 10.62 -4.54
N GLY A 532 37.65 11.66 -3.80
CA GLY A 532 37.96 13.06 -4.13
C GLY A 532 38.52 13.84 -2.96
N ASP A 533 39.19 14.94 -3.26
CA ASP A 533 39.70 15.97 -2.33
C ASP A 533 40.65 15.54 -1.18
N PHE A 534 40.90 14.24 -0.99
CA PHE A 534 41.84 13.76 0.03
C PHE A 534 43.28 14.12 -0.34
N SER A 535 43.84 15.17 0.23
CA SER A 535 45.27 15.44 0.10
C SER A 535 46.11 14.25 0.60
N ASP A 536 47.15 13.85 -0.13
CA ASP A 536 48.07 12.78 0.28
C ASP A 536 47.42 11.39 0.42
N PHE A 537 46.29 11.12 -0.26
CA PHE A 537 45.58 9.82 -0.20
C PHE A 537 46.54 8.66 -0.45
N SER A 538 47.34 8.77 -1.50
CA SER A 538 48.24 7.72 -1.95
C SER A 538 49.38 7.41 -0.96
N LYS A 539 49.83 8.41 -0.18
CA LYS A 539 50.91 8.24 0.82
C LYS A 539 50.46 7.38 2.00
N ARG A 540 49.16 7.37 2.30
CA ARG A 540 48.58 6.63 3.43
C ARG A 540 48.13 5.22 3.04
N MET A 541 47.83 5.02 1.76
CA MET A 541 47.45 3.75 1.17
C MET A 541 48.68 2.86 0.89
N SER A 542 49.37 2.45 1.96
CA SER A 542 50.54 1.58 1.85
C SER A 542 50.14 0.17 1.38
N ASN A 543 50.30 -0.09 0.08
CA ASN A 543 50.19 -1.40 -0.59
C ASN A 543 48.98 -2.24 -0.15
N PRO A 544 47.75 -1.86 -0.57
CA PRO A 544 46.55 -2.55 -0.14
C PRO A 544 46.62 -3.99 -0.61
N SER A 545 46.68 -4.93 0.33
CA SER A 545 46.46 -6.34 0.03
C SER A 545 44.97 -6.56 -0.21
N MET A 546 44.41 -5.94 -1.25
CA MET A 546 43.04 -6.21 -1.68
C MET A 546 42.97 -7.67 -2.11
N ILE A 547 42.26 -8.49 -1.35
CA ILE A 547 42.21 -9.94 -1.57
C ILE A 547 41.46 -10.23 -2.87
N VAL A 548 40.29 -9.61 -3.07
CA VAL A 548 39.52 -9.60 -4.33
C VAL A 548 38.52 -8.43 -4.24
N GLY A 549 38.41 -7.60 -5.29
CA GLY A 549 37.31 -6.64 -5.46
C GLY A 549 36.28 -7.16 -6.47
N PRO A 550 35.39 -8.09 -6.11
CA PRO A 550 34.70 -8.93 -7.09
C PRO A 550 33.58 -8.22 -7.86
N GLN A 551 33.12 -7.04 -7.43
CA GLN A 551 31.95 -6.38 -8.05
C GLN A 551 32.20 -4.92 -8.45
N LEU A 552 33.39 -4.39 -8.21
CA LEU A 552 33.72 -3.01 -8.56
C LEU A 552 33.81 -2.85 -10.09
N ARG A 553 32.94 -2.01 -10.65
CA ARG A 553 32.83 -1.71 -12.08
C ARG A 553 33.35 -0.32 -12.43
N ILE A 554 33.13 0.65 -11.55
CA ILE A 554 33.54 2.04 -11.76
C ILE A 554 34.48 2.42 -10.62
N LEU A 555 35.69 2.86 -10.97
CA LEU A 555 36.64 3.41 -10.02
C LEU A 555 37.00 4.83 -10.47
N LYS A 556 36.84 5.81 -9.58
CA LYS A 556 37.24 7.19 -9.81
C LYS A 556 38.22 7.65 -8.73
N ILE A 557 39.35 8.20 -9.14
CA ILE A 557 40.33 8.82 -8.25
C ILE A 557 40.51 10.24 -8.79
N GLU A 558 39.91 11.20 -8.09
CA GLU A 558 39.89 12.62 -8.48
C GLU A 558 41.15 13.37 -7.96
N GLU A 559 41.89 12.79 -7.00
CA GLU A 559 43.20 13.32 -6.60
C GLU A 559 44.27 13.02 -7.66
N SER A 560 45.20 13.96 -7.86
CA SER A 560 46.31 13.78 -8.79
C SER A 560 47.33 12.76 -8.30
N ILE A 561 47.56 11.73 -9.12
CA ILE A 561 48.60 10.73 -8.92
C ILE A 561 49.93 11.32 -9.37
N ASN A 562 50.84 11.55 -8.41
CA ASN A 562 52.06 12.32 -8.63
C ASN A 562 53.34 11.56 -8.22
N SER A 563 53.24 10.55 -7.34
CA SER A 563 54.37 9.87 -6.73
C SER A 563 54.56 8.43 -7.21
N ASP A 564 55.79 7.92 -7.15
CA ASP A 564 56.09 6.54 -7.53
C ASP A 564 55.35 5.50 -6.66
N ASN A 565 55.05 5.86 -5.41
CA ASN A 565 54.28 5.02 -4.50
C ASN A 565 52.81 4.88 -4.96
N ASP A 566 52.27 5.91 -5.61
CA ASP A 566 50.89 5.96 -6.10
C ASP A 566 50.68 4.91 -7.18
N TYR A 567 51.69 4.67 -8.03
CA TYR A 567 51.63 3.63 -9.06
C TYR A 567 51.66 2.22 -8.49
N GLY A 568 52.37 2.00 -7.38
CA GLY A 568 52.33 0.74 -6.64
C GLY A 568 50.93 0.45 -6.12
N PHE A 569 50.30 1.46 -5.51
CA PHE A 569 48.91 1.42 -5.05
C PHE A 569 47.93 1.15 -6.20
N LEU A 570 48.01 1.95 -7.28
CA LEU A 570 47.15 1.83 -8.45
C LEU A 570 47.28 0.44 -9.08
N SER A 571 48.51 -0.06 -9.24
CA SER A 571 48.76 -1.40 -9.79
C SER A 571 48.12 -2.49 -8.93
N SER A 572 48.13 -2.35 -7.60
CA SER A 572 47.49 -3.31 -6.69
C SER A 572 45.97 -3.31 -6.85
N ILE A 573 45.34 -2.13 -6.87
CA ILE A 573 43.88 -2.00 -7.06
C ILE A 573 43.46 -2.56 -8.42
N LEU A 574 44.14 -2.16 -9.51
CA LEU A 574 43.81 -2.65 -10.85
C LEU A 574 44.00 -4.16 -10.97
N GLY A 575 44.97 -4.75 -10.27
CA GLY A 575 45.15 -6.20 -10.17
C GLY A 575 44.00 -6.91 -9.43
N ALA A 576 43.40 -6.26 -8.44
CA ALA A 576 42.32 -6.81 -7.62
C ALA A 576 40.91 -6.64 -8.24
N CYS A 577 40.69 -5.60 -9.05
CA CYS A 577 39.39 -5.24 -9.62
C CYS A 577 39.18 -5.81 -11.04
N ARG A 578 38.92 -7.12 -11.11
CA ARG A 578 38.79 -7.86 -12.39
C ARG A 578 37.56 -7.52 -13.23
N HIS A 579 36.55 -6.88 -12.63
CA HIS A 579 35.28 -6.54 -13.27
C HIS A 579 35.14 -5.04 -13.57
N LEU A 580 36.24 -4.29 -13.46
CA LEU A 580 36.26 -2.87 -13.74
C LEU A 580 35.89 -2.63 -15.21
N THR A 581 34.89 -1.78 -15.46
CA THR A 581 34.42 -1.36 -16.79
C THR A 581 34.83 0.07 -17.10
N GLU A 582 34.89 0.92 -16.07
CA GLU A 582 35.22 2.34 -16.16
C GLU A 582 36.27 2.71 -15.11
N LEU A 583 37.31 3.41 -15.56
CA LEU A 583 38.38 3.91 -14.71
C LEU A 583 38.55 5.41 -14.98
N HIS A 584 38.42 6.23 -13.94
CA HIS A 584 38.69 7.67 -14.01
C HIS A 584 39.86 7.98 -13.10
N LEU A 585 40.92 8.55 -13.65
CA LEU A 585 42.09 8.97 -12.87
C LEU A 585 42.44 10.41 -13.21
N VAL A 586 42.85 11.17 -12.21
CA VAL A 586 43.52 12.46 -12.39
C VAL A 586 45.02 12.26 -12.20
N THR A 587 45.84 12.78 -13.10
CA THR A 587 47.30 12.62 -13.04
C THR A 587 48.03 13.84 -13.58
N ASN A 588 49.20 14.13 -13.02
CA ASN A 588 50.16 15.09 -13.58
C ASN A 588 51.31 14.41 -14.35
N ARG A 589 51.41 13.07 -14.27
CA ARG A 589 52.45 12.25 -14.88
C ARG A 589 51.81 11.24 -15.81
N LEU A 590 51.30 11.76 -16.93
CA LEU A 590 50.48 10.98 -17.87
C LEU A 590 51.21 9.73 -18.36
N LYS A 591 52.48 9.88 -18.76
CA LYS A 591 53.31 8.77 -19.27
C LYS A 591 53.34 7.60 -18.28
N ASP A 592 53.71 7.87 -17.03
CA ASP A 592 53.87 6.84 -16.01
C ASP A 592 52.52 6.20 -15.64
N THR A 593 51.45 7.00 -15.64
CA THR A 593 50.08 6.53 -15.41
C THR A 593 49.62 5.57 -16.50
N VAL A 594 49.85 5.94 -17.76
CA VAL A 594 49.54 5.11 -18.92
C VAL A 594 50.37 3.82 -18.90
N GLU A 595 51.68 3.90 -18.64
CA GLU A 595 52.53 2.71 -18.51
C GLU A 595 52.05 1.77 -17.38
N CYS A 596 51.64 2.34 -16.24
CA CYS A 596 51.07 1.57 -15.13
C CYS A 596 49.77 0.85 -15.52
N ILE A 597 48.85 1.55 -16.19
CA ILE A 597 47.60 0.95 -16.70
C ILE A 597 47.93 -0.17 -17.68
N VAL A 598 48.81 0.09 -18.67
CA VAL A 598 49.21 -0.86 -19.70
C VAL A 598 49.79 -2.14 -19.09
N LYS A 599 50.64 -2.00 -18.07
CA LYS A 599 51.22 -3.14 -17.33
C LYS A 599 50.16 -4.01 -16.65
N ASN A 600 49.03 -3.44 -16.24
CA ASN A 600 47.95 -4.13 -15.54
C ASN A 600 46.78 -4.57 -16.44
N LEU A 601 46.79 -4.25 -17.73
CA LEU A 601 45.75 -4.64 -18.69
C LEU A 601 45.49 -6.14 -18.76
N GLY A 602 46.50 -6.97 -18.49
CA GLY A 602 46.35 -8.42 -18.44
C GLY A 602 45.29 -8.88 -17.43
N SER A 603 45.11 -8.12 -16.34
CA SER A 603 44.12 -8.36 -15.29
C SER A 603 42.76 -7.72 -15.63
N LEU A 604 42.77 -6.58 -16.31
CA LEU A 604 41.62 -5.73 -16.64
C LEU A 604 40.93 -6.15 -17.95
N HIS A 605 40.41 -7.37 -18.00
CA HIS A 605 39.80 -7.91 -19.21
C HIS A 605 38.39 -7.34 -19.54
N THR A 606 37.79 -6.58 -18.63
CA THR A 606 36.43 -6.01 -18.75
C THR A 606 36.40 -4.50 -18.98
N VAL A 607 37.53 -3.79 -18.87
CA VAL A 607 37.56 -2.32 -18.96
C VAL A 607 37.21 -1.91 -20.39
N SER A 608 36.12 -1.18 -20.54
CA SER A 608 35.64 -0.67 -21.82
C SER A 608 35.95 0.81 -22.02
N SER A 609 36.02 1.58 -20.93
CA SER A 609 36.34 3.01 -20.96
C SER A 609 37.39 3.35 -19.90
N THR A 610 38.35 4.20 -20.25
CA THR A 610 39.30 4.79 -19.30
C THR A 610 39.39 6.29 -19.56
N HIS A 611 39.08 7.07 -18.54
CA HIS A 611 39.14 8.52 -18.57
C HIS A 611 40.34 8.99 -17.75
N LEU A 612 41.21 9.79 -18.35
CA LEU A 612 42.37 10.38 -17.72
C LEU A 612 42.19 11.91 -17.74
N GLY A 613 41.95 12.50 -16.57
CA GLY A 613 42.07 13.93 -16.38
C GLY A 613 43.55 14.28 -16.23
N TYR A 614 44.07 15.19 -17.03
CA TYR A 614 45.44 15.68 -16.91
C TYR A 614 45.42 17.04 -16.23
N ASN A 615 45.90 17.12 -14.99
CA ASN A 615 45.97 18.38 -14.26
C ASN A 615 47.38 18.95 -14.42
N CYS A 616 47.56 19.84 -15.39
CA CYS A 616 48.82 20.55 -15.60
C CYS A 616 48.83 21.82 -14.73
N THR A 617 49.20 21.68 -13.45
CA THR A 617 49.61 22.84 -12.66
C THR A 617 51.02 23.20 -13.08
N ILE A 618 51.15 24.13 -14.04
CA ILE A 618 52.44 24.69 -14.38
C ILE A 618 52.81 25.67 -13.27
N ASP A 619 53.82 25.33 -12.46
CA ASP A 619 54.40 26.22 -11.44
C ASP A 619 55.15 27.38 -12.10
N TYR A 620 54.44 28.32 -12.74
CA TYR A 620 54.97 29.63 -13.09
C TYR A 620 54.58 30.64 -12.00
N GLU A 621 55.56 31.40 -11.50
CA GLU A 621 55.32 32.65 -10.79
C GLU A 621 54.32 33.53 -11.56
N PRO A 622 53.44 34.29 -10.88
CA PRO A 622 52.21 34.81 -11.47
C PRO A 622 52.51 35.98 -12.42
N ILE A 623 52.72 35.71 -13.72
CA ILE A 623 52.85 36.77 -14.73
C ILE A 623 51.93 36.56 -15.95
N TYR A 624 51.35 35.39 -16.22
CA TYR A 624 50.35 35.25 -17.30
C TYR A 624 49.21 34.29 -16.91
N GLN A 625 47.98 34.80 -16.99
CA GLN A 625 46.74 34.14 -16.53
C GLN A 625 45.95 33.37 -17.62
N ASP A 626 46.54 33.06 -18.77
CA ASP A 626 45.85 32.37 -19.87
C ASP A 626 46.70 31.22 -20.47
N SER A 627 47.04 30.21 -19.67
CA SER A 627 47.61 28.95 -20.19
C SER A 627 46.52 27.88 -20.31
N GLY A 628 46.33 27.36 -21.53
CA GLY A 628 45.34 26.35 -21.87
C GLY A 628 45.47 25.06 -21.04
N VAL A 629 44.44 24.78 -20.26
CA VAL A 629 44.32 23.53 -19.49
C VAL A 629 43.85 22.41 -20.43
N VAL A 630 44.57 21.29 -20.45
CA VAL A 630 44.11 20.01 -21.03
C VAL A 630 42.88 19.56 -20.25
N LYS A 631 41.69 19.56 -20.86
CA LYS A 631 40.46 19.34 -20.10
C LYS A 631 40.11 17.87 -19.89
N ASP A 632 40.33 16.99 -20.87
CA ASP A 632 40.02 15.56 -20.73
C ASP A 632 40.75 14.71 -21.78
N LEU A 633 41.37 13.60 -21.37
CA LEU A 633 41.87 12.54 -22.25
C LEU A 633 41.01 11.28 -22.04
N THR A 634 40.27 10.85 -23.06
CA THR A 634 39.53 9.58 -23.01
C THR A 634 40.24 8.51 -23.84
N LEU A 635 40.75 7.48 -23.15
CA LEU A 635 41.33 6.29 -23.75
C LEU A 635 40.26 5.20 -23.87
N ASN A 636 39.91 4.80 -25.10
CA ASN A 636 39.07 3.63 -25.32
C ASN A 636 39.97 2.42 -25.52
N LEU A 637 39.83 1.45 -24.64
CA LEU A 637 40.56 0.20 -24.70
C LEU A 637 39.68 -0.82 -25.40
N GLN A 638 39.85 -0.98 -26.72
CA GLN A 638 39.12 -2.00 -27.47
C GLN A 638 39.99 -3.23 -27.66
N LYS A 639 39.53 -4.36 -27.12
CA LYS A 639 40.13 -5.65 -27.41
C LYS A 639 39.63 -6.14 -28.77
N SER A 640 40.53 -6.34 -29.72
CA SER A 640 40.18 -6.93 -31.02
C SER A 640 39.59 -8.33 -30.83
N ARG A 641 38.28 -8.46 -31.04
CA ARG A 641 37.59 -9.76 -30.98
C ARG A 641 37.90 -10.48 -32.28
N LYS A 642 38.72 -11.53 -32.22
CA LYS A 642 39.05 -12.36 -33.38
C LYS A 642 37.74 -12.99 -33.87
N VAL A 643 37.17 -12.47 -34.96
CA VAL A 643 36.03 -13.09 -35.65
C VAL A 643 36.55 -14.42 -36.18
N ALA A 644 36.07 -15.53 -35.61
CA ALA A 644 36.40 -16.85 -36.13
C ALA A 644 35.92 -16.90 -37.59
N PRO A 645 36.79 -17.29 -38.56
CA PRO A 645 36.34 -17.42 -39.93
C PRO A 645 35.20 -18.44 -39.97
N ALA A 646 34.08 -18.06 -40.61
CA ALA A 646 32.93 -18.94 -40.78
C ALA A 646 33.39 -20.26 -41.39
N SER A 647 33.07 -21.38 -40.71
CA SER A 647 33.45 -22.72 -41.12
C SER A 647 32.79 -23.08 -42.45
N SER A 648 33.55 -22.92 -43.53
CA SER A 648 33.26 -23.51 -44.83
C SER A 648 33.62 -25.00 -44.78
N ASN A 649 32.61 -25.86 -44.87
CA ASN A 649 32.78 -27.32 -44.99
C ASN A 649 33.47 -27.66 -46.31
N ARG A 650 34.73 -28.11 -46.28
CA ARG A 650 35.29 -28.99 -47.32
C ARG A 650 36.43 -29.89 -46.82
N ALA A 651 36.49 -31.04 -47.46
CA ALA A 651 37.15 -32.32 -47.18
C ALA A 651 38.69 -32.29 -46.93
N PRO A 652 39.28 -33.42 -46.47
CA PRO A 652 40.60 -33.46 -45.85
C PRO A 652 41.73 -33.70 -46.86
N ALA A 653 42.84 -32.97 -46.73
CA ALA A 653 44.10 -33.34 -47.35
C ALA A 653 45.31 -32.86 -46.53
N THR A 654 46.09 -33.85 -46.12
CA THR A 654 47.56 -33.92 -45.96
C THR A 654 48.33 -32.86 -45.17
N MET A 655 49.11 -33.43 -44.25
CA MET A 655 50.10 -32.91 -43.31
C MET A 655 51.04 -31.78 -43.78
N SER A 656 51.49 -31.04 -42.75
CA SER A 656 52.76 -30.32 -42.62
C SER A 656 52.74 -28.82 -42.90
N GLU A 657 52.09 -28.05 -42.02
CA GLU A 657 52.52 -26.68 -41.71
C GLU A 657 52.64 -26.50 -40.19
N ALA A 658 53.72 -25.83 -39.78
CA ALA A 658 54.01 -25.50 -38.39
C ALA A 658 52.87 -24.67 -37.78
N PRO A 659 52.56 -24.83 -36.47
CA PRO A 659 51.48 -24.11 -35.85
C PRO A 659 51.68 -22.60 -36.02
N PRO A 660 50.67 -21.84 -36.48
CA PRO A 660 50.79 -20.40 -36.59
C PRO A 660 51.10 -19.85 -35.19
N LYS A 661 52.19 -19.08 -35.10
CA LYS A 661 52.61 -18.39 -33.87
C LYS A 661 51.38 -17.70 -33.27
N SER A 662 51.04 -18.06 -32.04
CA SER A 662 49.88 -17.54 -31.33
C SER A 662 49.92 -16.00 -31.34
N HIS A 663 49.12 -15.37 -32.21
CA HIS A 663 48.92 -13.93 -32.15
C HIS A 663 48.17 -13.63 -30.86
N ARG A 664 48.85 -12.93 -29.94
CA ARG A 664 48.22 -12.36 -28.75
C ARG A 664 47.12 -11.39 -29.21
N PRO A 665 45.96 -11.36 -28.56
CA PRO A 665 44.91 -10.39 -28.90
C PRO A 665 45.50 -8.99 -28.86
N GLY A 666 45.44 -8.29 -30.00
CA GLY A 666 45.88 -6.91 -30.10
C GLY A 666 44.92 -6.03 -29.32
N LEU A 667 45.44 -5.27 -28.36
CA LEU A 667 44.71 -4.18 -27.74
C LEU A 667 44.87 -2.97 -28.65
N THR A 668 43.75 -2.40 -29.09
CA THR A 668 43.75 -1.11 -29.76
C THR A 668 43.43 -0.06 -28.71
N VAL A 669 44.39 0.83 -28.46
CA VAL A 669 44.16 2.07 -27.70
C VAL A 669 43.76 3.12 -28.71
N SER A 670 42.54 3.64 -28.63
CA SER A 670 42.15 4.82 -29.42
C SER A 670 41.92 6.01 -28.49
N ILE A 671 42.47 7.15 -28.88
CA ILE A 671 42.27 8.42 -28.19
C ILE A 671 41.10 9.11 -28.90
N LYS A 672 39.99 9.27 -28.18
CA LYS A 672 38.81 9.94 -28.75
C LYS A 672 39.04 11.43 -28.90
N THR A 673 39.63 12.05 -27.89
CA THR A 673 39.82 13.50 -27.85
C THR A 673 41.10 13.79 -27.08
N LEU A 674 42.00 14.53 -27.73
CA LEU A 674 43.21 15.09 -27.13
C LEU A 674 43.20 16.60 -27.36
N VAL A 675 43.23 17.37 -26.28
CA VAL A 675 43.41 18.82 -26.30
C VAL A 675 44.63 19.13 -25.45
N SER A 676 45.81 19.29 -26.05
CA SER A 676 47.04 19.53 -25.29
C SER A 676 48.08 20.31 -26.06
N ASP A 677 48.69 21.27 -25.36
CA ASP A 677 49.81 22.09 -25.83
C ASP A 677 51.15 21.60 -25.23
N ASP A 678 51.16 20.44 -24.56
CA ASP A 678 52.32 19.89 -23.86
C ASP A 678 53.21 19.07 -24.83
N PRO A 679 54.45 19.52 -25.10
CA PRO A 679 55.35 18.88 -26.06
C PRO A 679 55.82 17.49 -25.61
N ASP A 680 55.90 17.20 -24.32
CA ASP A 680 56.29 15.88 -23.82
C ASP A 680 55.17 14.86 -24.11
N LEU A 681 53.93 15.31 -24.00
CA LEU A 681 52.71 14.56 -24.28
C LEU A 681 52.63 14.20 -25.79
N LEU A 682 52.91 15.18 -26.67
CA LEU A 682 53.01 14.96 -28.12
C LEU A 682 54.17 14.03 -28.49
N SER A 683 55.31 14.15 -27.82
CA SER A 683 56.47 13.27 -28.05
C SER A 683 56.19 11.83 -27.62
N PHE A 684 55.47 11.63 -26.51
CA PHE A 684 55.06 10.32 -26.03
C PHE A 684 54.18 9.61 -27.07
N TYR A 685 53.16 10.30 -27.62
CA TYR A 685 52.31 9.71 -28.65
C TYR A 685 53.06 9.26 -29.90
N SER A 686 54.07 10.03 -30.31
CA SER A 686 54.91 9.70 -31.47
C SER A 686 55.65 8.36 -31.33
N ASN A 687 55.83 7.86 -30.10
CA ASN A 687 56.55 6.61 -29.83
C ASN A 687 55.64 5.37 -29.87
N TYR A 688 54.32 5.52 -29.83
CA TYR A 688 53.39 4.39 -29.65
C TYR A 688 52.45 4.11 -30.84
N ASP A 689 52.49 4.91 -31.92
CA ASP A 689 51.68 4.71 -33.14
C ASP A 689 50.17 4.49 -32.87
N TRP A 690 49.59 5.21 -31.90
CA TRP A 690 48.17 5.06 -31.56
C TRP A 690 47.26 5.87 -32.50
N PRO A 691 46.16 5.30 -33.00
CA PRO A 691 45.19 6.03 -33.80
C PRO A 691 44.46 7.08 -32.95
N ILE A 692 44.45 8.33 -33.43
CA ILE A 692 43.71 9.45 -32.87
C ILE A 692 42.46 9.66 -33.72
N GLU A 693 41.28 9.63 -33.10
CA GLU A 693 40.01 9.82 -33.81
C GLU A 693 39.75 11.32 -34.07
N ASP A 694 39.86 12.16 -33.04
CA ASP A 694 39.75 13.62 -33.14
C ASP A 694 40.88 14.34 -32.38
N LEU A 695 41.68 15.15 -33.09
CA LEU A 695 42.76 15.99 -32.54
C LEU A 695 42.37 17.46 -32.66
N HIS A 696 42.25 18.17 -31.54
CA HIS A 696 42.01 19.61 -31.51
C HIS A 696 43.21 20.31 -30.88
N VAL A 697 44.03 20.96 -31.71
CA VAL A 697 45.17 21.78 -31.28
C VAL A 697 44.80 23.25 -31.43
N ARG A 698 45.05 24.08 -30.42
CA ARG A 698 44.87 25.54 -30.49
C ARG A 698 46.20 26.24 -30.29
N ASP A 699 46.39 27.34 -31.00
CA ASP A 699 47.51 28.30 -30.86
C ASP A 699 48.93 27.69 -30.90
N LEU A 700 49.27 27.04 -32.01
CA LEU A 700 50.63 26.56 -32.27
C LEU A 700 51.58 27.68 -32.70
N SER A 701 52.81 27.67 -32.15
CA SER A 701 53.91 28.45 -32.72
C SER A 701 54.38 27.84 -34.06
N LYS A 702 55.11 28.62 -34.86
CA LYS A 702 55.64 28.16 -36.17
C LYS A 702 56.56 26.95 -36.08
N ASP A 703 57.21 26.72 -34.94
CA ASP A 703 58.09 25.57 -34.75
C ASP A 703 57.32 24.33 -34.26
N ASP A 704 56.19 24.52 -33.60
CA ASP A 704 55.28 23.43 -33.24
C ASP A 704 54.56 22.87 -34.48
N LEU A 705 54.22 23.73 -35.44
CA LEU A 705 53.68 23.33 -36.74
C LEU A 705 54.64 22.43 -37.54
N LYS A 706 55.97 22.67 -37.45
CA LYS A 706 56.98 21.79 -38.09
C LYS A 706 57.11 20.44 -37.41
N THR A 707 56.84 20.39 -36.12
CA THR A 707 56.86 19.14 -35.35
C THR A 707 55.60 18.32 -35.64
N LEU A 708 54.45 19.01 -35.81
CA LEU A 708 53.18 18.40 -36.24
C LEU A 708 53.25 17.83 -37.67
N ASP A 709 53.89 18.54 -38.61
CA ASP A 709 54.11 18.06 -39.99
C ASP A 709 54.95 16.77 -40.05
N LYS A 710 55.89 16.58 -39.12
CA LYS A 710 56.67 15.34 -39.01
C LYS A 710 55.86 14.17 -38.42
N LEU A 711 54.78 14.46 -37.69
CA LEU A 711 53.92 13.47 -37.06
C LEU A 711 52.83 12.96 -38.02
N THR A 712 52.29 13.82 -38.88
CA THR A 712 51.29 13.45 -39.90
C THR A 712 51.88 12.64 -41.05
N GLU A 713 53.17 12.77 -41.36
CA GLU A 713 53.85 11.95 -42.37
C GLU A 713 54.03 10.47 -41.97
N ARG A 714 53.95 10.14 -40.67
CA ARG A 714 54.22 8.78 -40.17
C ARG A 714 52.97 7.91 -39.98
N SER A 715 51.75 8.44 -40.00
CA SER A 715 50.58 7.73 -39.41
C SER A 715 49.24 7.78 -40.17
N VAL A 716 49.16 8.10 -41.48
CA VAL A 716 47.86 8.10 -42.21
C VAL A 716 47.90 7.40 -43.58
N PRO A 717 46.97 6.47 -43.90
CA PRO A 717 46.72 6.05 -45.28
C PRO A 717 45.99 7.18 -46.03
N LYS A 718 46.61 7.69 -47.10
CA LYS A 718 46.02 8.69 -48.01
C LYS A 718 44.69 8.19 -48.61
N ARG A 719 43.56 8.78 -48.19
CA ARG A 719 42.37 8.95 -49.03
C ARG A 719 41.92 10.40 -49.00
N LEU A 720 42.04 11.02 -50.18
CA LEU A 720 41.60 12.37 -50.52
C LEU A 720 40.08 12.51 -50.43
N PHE A 721 39.63 13.65 -49.91
CA PHE A 721 38.63 14.49 -50.59
C PHE A 721 39.05 15.95 -50.48
N MET A 722 39.62 16.48 -51.57
CA MET A 722 39.52 17.91 -51.87
C MET A 722 38.17 18.12 -52.55
N GLN A 723 37.34 19.02 -52.03
CA GLN A 723 36.41 19.76 -52.87
C GLN A 723 36.69 21.25 -52.75
N SER A 724 36.82 21.82 -53.94
CA SER A 724 37.27 23.14 -54.35
C SER A 724 36.36 24.27 -53.91
N PHE A 725 36.97 25.40 -53.53
CA PHE A 725 36.35 26.71 -53.65
C PHE A 725 36.22 27.11 -55.13
N SER A 726 35.03 27.59 -55.53
CA SER A 726 34.82 28.44 -56.71
C SER A 726 33.99 29.66 -56.29
N PRO A 727 34.25 30.87 -56.84
CA PRO A 727 33.65 32.13 -56.39
C PRO A 727 32.44 32.59 -57.24
N TYR A 728 31.67 33.54 -56.68
CA TYR A 728 30.58 34.35 -57.26
C TYR A 728 29.18 33.72 -57.47
N GLY A 729 28.18 34.33 -56.80
CA GLY A 729 26.75 34.25 -57.13
C GLY A 729 25.83 34.56 -55.93
N ARG A 730 25.21 35.75 -55.91
CA ARG A 730 24.26 36.22 -54.86
C ARG A 730 22.93 35.45 -54.85
N SER A 731 22.31 35.31 -53.67
CA SER A 731 20.92 35.68 -53.34
C SER A 731 20.68 35.40 -51.84
N SER A 732 20.58 36.40 -50.96
CA SER A 732 19.31 36.79 -50.30
C SER A 732 18.21 35.74 -50.44
N ASP A 733 17.91 34.99 -49.38
CA ASP A 733 16.53 34.79 -48.87
C ASP A 733 16.36 33.74 -47.74
N ASP A 734 17.39 33.03 -47.27
CA ASP A 734 17.19 31.97 -46.26
C ASP A 734 17.57 32.32 -44.81
N ILE A 735 17.48 33.60 -44.41
CA ILE A 735 17.46 34.01 -42.99
C ILE A 735 16.02 34.38 -42.63
N GLN A 736 15.12 33.38 -42.51
CA GLN A 736 13.81 33.62 -41.91
C GLN A 736 13.07 32.39 -41.37
N HIS A 737 13.76 31.31 -40.96
CA HIS A 737 13.04 30.15 -40.40
C HIS A 737 13.57 29.50 -39.11
N LEU A 738 14.36 30.19 -38.29
CA LEU A 738 14.77 29.69 -36.96
C LEU A 738 14.68 30.75 -35.83
N GLU A 739 13.63 31.57 -35.83
CA GLU A 739 13.24 32.41 -34.69
C GLU A 739 11.74 32.25 -34.35
N ARG A 740 11.23 31.02 -34.20
CA ARG A 740 9.82 30.89 -33.76
C ARG A 740 9.37 29.68 -32.95
N ILE A 741 10.25 28.91 -32.30
CA ILE A 741 9.78 27.87 -31.36
C ILE A 741 10.67 27.79 -30.11
N VAL A 742 10.73 28.86 -29.32
CA VAL A 742 10.95 28.78 -27.85
C VAL A 742 10.21 29.93 -27.18
N GLU A 743 8.89 30.01 -27.37
CA GLU A 743 8.02 30.82 -26.50
C GLU A 743 6.66 30.11 -26.38
N ARG A 744 6.52 29.29 -25.33
CA ARG A 744 5.26 28.95 -24.64
C ARG A 744 5.52 27.85 -23.60
N SER A 745 5.87 28.26 -22.39
CA SER A 745 5.19 27.73 -21.20
C SER A 745 5.40 28.71 -20.04
N PRO A 746 4.32 29.29 -19.48
CA PRO A 746 4.39 30.14 -18.31
C PRO A 746 4.45 29.28 -17.05
N VAL A 747 5.12 29.79 -16.02
CA VAL A 747 5.04 29.53 -14.57
C VAL A 747 6.45 29.45 -14.00
N VAL A 748 7.13 30.61 -13.96
CA VAL A 748 7.97 31.04 -12.83
C VAL A 748 7.85 32.57 -12.79
N GLU A 749 6.74 33.03 -12.23
CA GLU A 749 6.55 34.43 -11.82
C GLU A 749 6.13 34.40 -10.35
N ALA A 750 7.10 34.09 -9.49
CA ALA A 750 7.11 34.33 -8.04
C ALA A 750 8.45 33.84 -7.44
N LEU A 751 9.53 34.54 -7.77
CA LEU A 751 10.80 34.77 -7.04
C LEU A 751 11.63 35.73 -7.90
#